data_AF-A0A0L6WMS2-F1
#
_entry.id   AF-A0A0L6WMS2-F1
#
_cell.length_a   1.000
_cell.length_b   1.000
_cell.length_c   1.000
_cell.angle_alpha   90.00
_cell.angle_beta   90.00
_cell.angle_gamma   90.00
#
_symmetry.space_group_name_H-M   'P 1'
#
loop_
_entity.id
_entity.type
_entity.pdbx_description
1 polymer ?
#
loop_
_entity_poly.entity_id
_entity_poly.type
_entity_poly.pdbx_seq_one_letter_code
_entity_poly.pdbx_strand_id
1 'polypeptide(L)'
;MLLCRVCTWWRDVAISFPALWSALNVYSVGRNNDMALYRSWLERTRGAPLVLTFRAGYDGEFGNALTVFFLHTHQWADVTISLQPLISAEFSGLQPKDVPLLKKVIIQSGHIPISIDDNDIFKVISSLAQIPTLKFRARCFLNTEECLALLAQLPQIEDVSFDEYVDECSSCVITVQCLHSLSIGRIWGGLTSANIFNALTLPSLETLQTPVPDDFASVERLIKRSGCVLRYLTVNKIHGNFLAFLELECFRSLSSLRLNCSRYLTDDVARRLTWDTTSCESDLSSTHILPHLSVIEIWNDWNTTDGIFSRMISSRWHGNRNPHGLKHLKLAWHLLESMIELGIQDTDRATLKHLSEEVMTAVRLKERKAKTEDKGRMASVKLAELYEALPPDAQRSLLEKHLLPLLNALPEELSNNVVSAAMEIRSRFRTMPRLDLKRKKKEVNGLMDALNLDTKLAATRDRSNREELLTEVVDSLTSWLNDIWSVAYEFHDNYHLAHVCLLFTADVASTLVEIPGIGCKCSLMNMPIDITIKARDGKMIKSFVLRGPHTLRKAILWIWREVFVSMLAYGSSSTKSKIPEMIEDVEMLMGWEALERLLYGGRSFVSKHEGFEDDDVWDDDDDDDDEEFPDDNVFDYVIEEDGDEDYVDEDSRHTPNGPSFIHATHWPESMAQHRTRLRELIEDRLHTIFRAMPSMDMFNVIRAISANPIVTDQILLKETNENATKSSDTLVGALAIYTSKVNAFRIYTLLDTHSHLLRPCDAEVLQKAVRVLAGSGYSSNALEILERELLDTIRAIHAALTAVFGLVDHTEHKIDVEEILKLRAGSSERKDRIQRWVDSILTHAAPMNPVAFAAMMMGFPMAAAVEEGGHEDPAGFLDDIDHADPDWEELKEEFRPPLKERFDGWCQLTAMWKETTNKTALGNVYAKAVQIMPYLRGADIVEHLIVRLTELHGKTHIARALQSLSNFCIFQRKKITTAANKQRRAAGRAPTSTTSTAPFGPSITPSFLFSFHSESNSQPSSLSAGMDDVD
;
A
#
# COMPACT_ATOMS: atom_id res chain seq x y z
N MET A 1 21.82 3.62 26.25
CA MET A 1 22.13 3.67 27.70
C MET A 1 22.92 4.93 28.05
N LEU A 2 22.22 6.05 28.29
CA LEU A 2 22.84 7.36 28.55
C LEU A 2 23.61 7.40 29.87
N LEU A 3 23.22 6.60 30.87
CA LEU A 3 23.85 6.57 32.21
C LEU A 3 25.33 6.19 32.17
N CYS A 4 25.73 5.28 31.28
CA CYS A 4 27.13 4.87 31.13
C CYS A 4 28.05 5.96 30.53
N ARG A 5 27.46 7.06 30.02
CA ARG A 5 28.17 8.18 29.38
C ARG A 5 28.26 9.43 30.25
N VAL A 6 27.60 9.49 31.41
CA VAL A 6 27.59 10.67 32.28
C VAL A 6 28.93 10.84 33.01
N CYS A 7 29.33 9.85 33.80
CA CYS A 7 30.65 9.78 34.43
C CYS A 7 30.98 8.32 34.80
N THR A 8 32.20 8.08 35.30
CA THR A 8 32.66 6.73 35.72
C THR A 8 31.78 6.12 36.79
N TRP A 9 31.41 6.90 37.83
CA TRP A 9 30.55 6.39 38.91
C TRP A 9 29.17 5.95 38.40
N TRP A 10 28.51 6.75 37.56
CA TRP A 10 27.22 6.38 36.97
C TRP A 10 27.32 5.16 36.05
N ARG A 11 28.46 4.99 35.35
CA ARG A 11 28.75 3.79 34.58
C ARG A 11 28.89 2.57 35.47
N ASP A 12 29.63 2.67 36.58
CA ASP A 12 29.84 1.57 37.51
C ASP A 12 28.52 1.16 38.18
N VAL A 13 27.69 2.14 38.57
CA VAL A 13 26.34 1.90 39.10
C VAL A 13 25.46 1.22 38.04
N ALA A 14 25.46 1.73 36.81
CA ALA A 14 24.66 1.15 35.74
C ALA A 14 25.10 -0.29 35.42
N ILE A 15 26.40 -0.57 35.36
CA ILE A 15 26.93 -1.92 35.06
C ILE A 15 26.73 -2.88 36.24
N SER A 16 26.85 -2.41 37.48
CA SER A 16 26.73 -3.28 38.67
C SER A 16 25.29 -3.58 39.09
N PHE A 17 24.29 -2.88 38.54
CA PHE A 17 22.88 -3.02 38.94
C PHE A 17 22.07 -3.85 37.91
N PRO A 18 21.86 -5.16 38.15
CA PRO A 18 21.37 -6.07 37.10
C PRO A 18 19.93 -5.78 36.65
N ALA A 19 19.12 -5.18 37.51
CA ALA A 19 17.73 -4.83 37.18
C ALA A 19 17.62 -3.77 36.06
N LEU A 20 18.67 -2.97 35.81
CA LEU A 20 18.70 -2.07 34.64
C LEU A 20 18.86 -2.83 33.32
N TRP A 21 19.33 -4.07 33.38
CA TRP A 21 19.58 -4.94 32.22
C TRP A 21 18.53 -6.04 32.10
N SER A 22 17.55 -6.11 33.01
CA SER A 22 16.57 -7.20 33.00
C SER A 22 15.43 -6.97 31.99
N ALA A 23 15.30 -5.79 31.39
CA ALA A 23 14.30 -5.51 30.36
C ALA A 23 14.97 -5.17 29.03
N LEU A 24 14.61 -5.88 27.96
CA LEU A 24 15.21 -5.70 26.64
C LEU A 24 14.18 -5.88 25.52
N ASN A 25 14.22 -4.98 24.55
CA ASN A 25 13.54 -5.16 23.27
C ASN A 25 14.57 -5.66 22.26
N VAL A 26 14.34 -6.84 21.71
CA VAL A 26 15.17 -7.47 20.69
C VAL A 26 14.56 -7.13 19.33
N TYR A 27 15.28 -6.37 18.53
CA TYR A 27 14.87 -5.95 17.20
C TYR A 27 15.77 -6.63 16.15
N SER A 28 15.20 -6.85 14.97
CA SER A 28 15.94 -7.14 13.73
C SER A 28 16.45 -5.81 13.18
N VAL A 29 17.74 -5.51 13.39
CA VAL A 29 18.38 -4.32 12.81
C VAL A 29 19.78 -4.70 12.30
N GLY A 30 19.81 -5.53 11.25
CA GLY A 30 20.71 -5.41 10.09
C GLY A 30 22.23 -5.22 10.24
N ARG A 31 22.88 -5.48 11.39
CA ARG A 31 24.35 -5.54 11.47
C ARG A 31 24.81 -6.58 12.50
N ASN A 32 25.80 -7.39 12.12
CA ASN A 32 26.58 -8.31 12.96
C ASN A 32 27.06 -7.78 14.34
N ASN A 33 27.17 -6.45 14.52
CA ASN A 33 27.63 -5.82 15.77
C ASN A 33 26.67 -5.98 16.96
N ASP A 34 25.39 -6.32 16.72
CA ASP A 34 24.39 -6.42 17.80
C ASP A 34 24.52 -7.71 18.64
N MET A 35 25.11 -8.76 18.09
CA MET A 35 25.25 -10.04 18.80
C MET A 35 26.18 -9.96 20.01
N ALA A 36 27.30 -9.23 19.90
CA ALA A 36 28.21 -8.99 21.02
C ALA A 36 27.52 -8.17 22.13
N LEU A 37 26.65 -7.23 21.73
CA LEU A 37 25.87 -6.43 22.66
C LEU A 37 24.85 -7.29 23.41
N TYR A 38 24.12 -8.17 22.73
CA TYR A 38 23.16 -9.08 23.38
C TYR A 38 23.82 -10.01 24.39
N ARG A 39 24.98 -10.60 24.06
CA ARG A 39 25.76 -11.40 25.01
C ARG A 39 26.19 -10.58 26.23
N SER A 40 26.76 -9.40 25.99
CA SER A 40 27.16 -8.48 27.06
C SER A 40 25.99 -8.05 27.94
N TRP A 41 24.81 -7.87 27.35
CA TRP A 41 23.58 -7.52 28.06
C TRP A 41 23.13 -8.66 28.97
N LEU A 42 23.10 -9.89 28.45
CA LEU A 42 22.75 -11.09 29.20
C LEU A 42 23.72 -11.37 30.34
N GLU A 43 25.03 -11.21 30.13
CA GLU A 43 26.04 -11.34 31.20
C GLU A 43 25.78 -10.36 32.36
N ARG A 44 25.37 -9.13 32.04
CA ARG A 44 25.10 -8.08 33.05
C ARG A 44 23.81 -8.29 33.83
N THR A 45 22.89 -9.11 33.34
CA THR A 45 21.67 -9.47 34.09
C THR A 45 21.96 -10.29 35.33
N ARG A 46 23.13 -10.97 35.39
CA ARG A 46 23.56 -11.80 36.53
C ARG A 46 22.47 -12.77 37.04
N GLY A 47 21.66 -13.31 36.13
CA GLY A 47 20.57 -14.23 36.47
C GLY A 47 19.27 -13.55 36.92
N ALA A 48 19.14 -12.23 36.79
CA ALA A 48 17.92 -11.51 37.10
C ALA A 48 16.77 -11.91 36.15
N PRO A 49 15.51 -11.91 36.61
CA PRO A 49 14.38 -12.31 35.78
C PRO A 49 14.21 -11.37 34.57
N LEU A 50 14.16 -11.93 33.37
CA LEU A 50 14.15 -11.20 32.10
C LEU A 50 12.74 -10.82 31.64
N VAL A 51 12.61 -9.59 31.16
CA VAL A 51 11.45 -9.03 30.47
C VAL A 51 11.87 -8.79 29.02
N LEU A 52 11.50 -9.70 28.12
CA LEU A 52 11.94 -9.68 26.73
C LEU A 52 10.80 -9.30 25.80
N THR A 53 11.07 -8.45 24.81
CA THR A 53 10.15 -8.18 23.71
C THR A 53 10.85 -8.45 22.39
N PHE A 54 10.46 -9.52 21.72
CA PHE A 54 10.93 -9.91 20.39
C PHE A 54 10.07 -9.21 19.34
N ARG A 55 10.61 -8.16 18.71
CA ARG A 55 10.00 -7.49 17.56
C ARG A 55 10.81 -7.85 16.32
N ALA A 56 10.37 -8.92 15.67
CA ALA A 56 11.11 -9.49 14.56
C ALA A 56 10.90 -8.71 13.27
N GLY A 57 11.97 -8.62 12.48
CA GLY A 57 11.97 -8.34 11.05
C GLY A 57 12.30 -9.64 10.31
N TYR A 58 12.56 -9.58 9.00
CA TYR A 58 12.77 -10.77 8.16
C TYR A 58 14.24 -11.19 8.00
N ASP A 59 15.16 -10.63 8.78
CA ASP A 59 16.57 -10.97 8.62
C ASP A 59 16.91 -12.34 9.23
N GLY A 60 17.82 -13.07 8.56
CA GLY A 60 18.38 -14.32 9.09
C GLY A 60 19.20 -14.09 10.37
N GLU A 61 19.69 -12.86 10.59
CA GLU A 61 20.44 -12.47 11.78
C GLU A 61 19.60 -12.55 13.07
N PHE A 62 18.30 -12.27 13.00
CA PHE A 62 17.39 -12.42 14.14
C PHE A 62 17.34 -13.85 14.68
N GLY A 63 17.53 -14.86 13.81
CA GLY A 63 17.66 -16.26 14.21
C GLY A 63 18.81 -16.48 15.20
N ASN A 64 19.97 -15.88 14.95
CA ASN A 64 21.13 -15.99 15.84
C ASN A 64 20.88 -15.32 17.19
N ALA A 65 20.21 -14.15 17.19
CA ALA A 65 19.83 -13.46 18.42
C ALA A 65 18.87 -14.31 19.26
N LEU A 66 17.85 -14.89 18.62
CA LEU A 66 16.92 -15.82 19.29
C LEU A 66 17.68 -16.97 19.95
N THR A 67 18.55 -17.68 19.23
CA THR A 67 19.33 -18.79 19.80
C THR A 67 20.06 -18.36 21.08
N VAL A 68 20.65 -17.16 21.10
CA VAL A 68 21.32 -16.64 22.29
C VAL A 68 20.34 -16.41 23.45
N PHE A 69 19.16 -15.81 23.22
CA PHE A 69 18.18 -15.60 24.29
C PHE A 69 17.54 -16.91 24.79
N PHE A 70 17.38 -17.91 23.91
CA PHE A 70 16.82 -19.21 24.27
C PHE A 70 17.73 -20.00 25.22
N LEU A 71 19.05 -19.78 25.19
CA LEU A 71 19.97 -20.33 26.20
C LEU A 71 19.69 -19.79 27.62
N HIS A 72 18.94 -18.70 27.74
CA HIS A 72 18.59 -18.04 29.00
C HIS A 72 17.10 -18.12 29.35
N THR A 73 16.35 -19.08 28.77
CA THR A 73 14.91 -19.31 29.06
C THR A 73 14.62 -19.47 30.55
N HIS A 74 15.57 -20.05 31.30
CA HIS A 74 15.44 -20.24 32.73
C HIS A 74 15.25 -18.93 33.53
N GLN A 75 15.63 -17.80 32.94
CA GLN A 75 15.52 -16.47 33.53
C GLN A 75 14.26 -15.73 33.08
N TRP A 76 13.52 -16.22 32.09
CA TRP A 76 12.40 -15.47 31.50
C TRP A 76 11.27 -15.31 32.51
N ALA A 77 10.85 -14.05 32.75
CA ALA A 77 9.71 -13.72 33.59
C ALA A 77 8.52 -13.25 32.76
N ASP A 78 8.76 -12.29 31.86
CA ASP A 78 7.75 -11.73 30.98
C ASP A 78 8.30 -11.73 29.54
N VAL A 79 7.58 -12.35 28.61
CA VAL A 79 8.03 -12.46 27.23
C VAL A 79 6.95 -11.98 26.29
N THR A 80 7.29 -11.06 25.39
CA THR A 80 6.44 -10.65 24.28
C THR A 80 7.05 -11.14 22.99
N ILE A 81 6.35 -11.94 22.21
CA ILE A 81 6.81 -12.46 20.92
C ILE A 81 5.93 -11.95 19.79
N SER A 82 6.54 -11.63 18.65
CA SER A 82 5.83 -11.56 17.38
C SER A 82 5.96 -12.92 16.68
N LEU A 83 4.87 -13.68 16.49
CA LEU A 83 4.95 -15.01 15.89
C LEU A 83 5.58 -14.93 14.49
N GLN A 84 6.53 -15.82 14.26
CA GLN A 84 7.22 -16.07 13.00
C GLN A 84 7.64 -17.54 12.98
N PRO A 85 7.83 -18.17 11.81
CA PRO A 85 8.16 -19.59 11.71
C PRO A 85 9.35 -20.02 12.59
N LEU A 86 10.43 -19.23 12.61
CA LEU A 86 11.63 -19.51 13.43
C LEU A 86 11.34 -19.46 14.93
N ILE A 87 10.63 -18.42 15.40
CA ILE A 87 10.23 -18.31 16.81
C ILE A 87 9.29 -19.47 17.17
N SER A 88 8.34 -19.80 16.29
CA SER A 88 7.37 -20.85 16.55
C SER A 88 8.03 -22.21 16.71
N ALA A 89 9.04 -22.53 15.90
CA ALA A 89 9.80 -23.78 16.01
C ALA A 89 10.50 -23.91 17.37
N GLU A 90 11.20 -22.85 17.81
CA GLU A 90 11.91 -22.85 19.10
C GLU A 90 10.94 -22.87 20.30
N PHE A 91 9.86 -22.08 20.26
CA PHE A 91 8.85 -22.08 21.32
C PHE A 91 8.10 -23.41 21.44
N SER A 92 7.89 -24.11 20.33
CA SER A 92 7.26 -25.43 20.34
C SER A 92 8.07 -26.45 21.12
N GLY A 93 9.40 -26.28 21.20
CA GLY A 93 10.29 -27.14 21.97
C GLY A 93 10.31 -26.88 23.48
N LEU A 94 9.84 -25.71 23.95
CA LEU A 94 9.94 -25.31 25.35
C LEU A 94 9.13 -26.23 26.26
N GLN A 95 9.77 -26.75 27.31
CA GLN A 95 9.11 -27.47 28.38
C GLN A 95 8.94 -26.55 29.61
N PRO A 96 7.94 -26.79 30.48
CA PRO A 96 7.74 -25.97 31.69
C PRO A 96 8.98 -25.86 32.59
N LYS A 97 9.82 -26.89 32.63
CA LYS A 97 11.09 -26.91 33.39
C LYS A 97 12.14 -25.93 32.84
N ASP A 98 12.04 -25.55 31.57
CA ASP A 98 13.01 -24.69 30.89
C ASP A 98 12.73 -23.20 31.16
N VAL A 99 11.52 -22.86 31.63
CA VAL A 99 11.03 -21.50 31.88
C VAL A 99 10.38 -21.36 33.28
N PRO A 100 11.09 -21.72 34.37
CA PRO A 100 10.52 -21.80 35.71
C PRO A 100 10.09 -20.44 36.30
N LEU A 101 10.56 -19.32 35.74
CA LEU A 101 10.22 -17.97 36.19
C LEU A 101 9.12 -17.31 35.35
N LEU A 102 8.66 -17.95 34.26
CA LEU A 102 7.78 -17.33 33.28
C LEU A 102 6.38 -17.17 33.84
N LYS A 103 6.00 -15.92 34.04
CA LYS A 103 4.70 -15.50 34.58
C LYS A 103 3.79 -14.93 33.50
N LYS A 104 4.36 -14.43 32.40
CA LYS A 104 3.59 -13.74 31.38
C LYS A 104 4.15 -13.98 29.98
N VAL A 105 3.28 -14.36 29.06
CA VAL A 105 3.58 -14.40 27.63
C VAL A 105 2.57 -13.55 26.87
N ILE A 106 3.06 -12.64 26.03
CA ILE A 106 2.27 -11.87 25.09
C ILE A 106 2.65 -12.33 23.70
N ILE A 107 1.75 -13.02 23.02
CA ILE A 107 1.90 -13.36 21.61
C ILE A 107 1.32 -12.21 20.78
N GLN A 108 2.05 -11.75 19.78
CA GLN A 108 1.62 -10.75 18.81
C GLN A 108 1.72 -11.35 17.41
N SER A 109 0.76 -11.11 16.55
CA SER A 109 0.97 -11.25 15.11
C SER A 109 1.57 -9.94 14.64
N GLY A 110 2.60 -10.03 13.81
CA GLY A 110 3.04 -8.87 13.03
C GLY A 110 1.88 -8.36 12.16
N HIS A 111 1.92 -7.10 11.77
CA HIS A 111 0.95 -6.49 10.84
C HIS A 111 1.04 -7.02 9.41
N ILE A 112 1.86 -8.03 9.15
CA ILE A 112 2.17 -8.49 7.81
C ILE A 112 1.47 -9.84 7.59
N PRO A 113 0.63 -9.98 6.55
CA PRO A 113 -0.18 -11.16 6.29
C PRO A 113 0.68 -12.28 5.71
N ILE A 114 1.62 -12.81 6.48
CA ILE A 114 2.26 -14.08 6.15
C ILE A 114 1.48 -15.13 6.90
N SER A 115 0.94 -16.09 6.16
CA SER A 115 0.27 -17.27 6.71
C SER A 115 1.29 -18.10 7.48
N ILE A 116 1.45 -17.82 8.77
CA ILE A 116 2.00 -18.81 9.68
C ILE A 116 1.04 -19.99 9.63
N ASP A 117 1.54 -21.20 9.41
CA ASP A 117 0.72 -22.40 9.46
C ASP A 117 0.01 -22.44 10.83
N ASP A 118 -1.32 -22.52 10.83
CA ASP A 118 -2.14 -22.55 12.04
C ASP A 118 -1.63 -23.63 13.01
N ASN A 119 -1.12 -24.73 12.45
CA ASN A 119 -0.52 -25.84 13.19
C ASN A 119 0.68 -25.41 14.06
N ASP A 120 1.50 -24.45 13.62
CA ASP A 120 2.66 -23.98 14.38
C ASP A 120 2.24 -23.07 15.54
N ILE A 121 1.20 -22.26 15.34
CA ILE A 121 0.58 -21.47 16.41
C ILE A 121 0.02 -22.41 17.47
N PHE A 122 -0.69 -23.47 17.05
CA PHE A 122 -1.21 -24.48 17.96
C PHE A 122 -0.11 -25.20 18.74
N LYS A 123 1.01 -25.58 18.11
CA LYS A 123 2.14 -26.20 18.82
C LYS A 123 2.72 -25.29 19.90
N VAL A 124 2.95 -24.01 19.58
CA VAL A 124 3.44 -23.02 20.54
C VAL A 124 2.47 -22.89 21.72
N ILE A 125 1.17 -22.78 21.44
CA ILE A 125 0.12 -22.70 22.46
C ILE A 125 0.10 -23.96 23.32
N SER A 126 0.13 -25.15 22.72
CA SER A 126 0.12 -26.43 23.42
C SER A 126 1.34 -26.60 24.34
N SER A 127 2.50 -26.08 23.96
CA SER A 127 3.70 -26.08 24.82
C SER A 127 3.56 -25.09 25.97
N LEU A 128 3.09 -23.87 25.70
CA LEU A 128 2.84 -22.84 26.73
C LEU A 128 1.73 -23.24 27.71
N ALA A 129 0.74 -24.01 27.26
CA ALA A 129 -0.37 -24.49 28.07
C ALA A 129 0.04 -25.38 29.24
N GLN A 130 1.22 -25.99 29.16
CA GLN A 130 1.76 -26.83 30.21
C GLN A 130 2.33 -26.01 31.38
N ILE A 131 2.37 -24.68 31.28
CA ILE A 131 2.91 -23.77 32.29
C ILE A 131 1.75 -23.23 33.17
N PRO A 132 1.58 -23.74 34.40
CA PRO A 132 0.37 -23.49 35.19
C PRO A 132 0.23 -22.06 35.72
N THR A 133 1.32 -21.28 35.78
CA THR A 133 1.35 -19.91 36.33
C THR A 133 1.33 -18.82 35.26
N LEU A 134 1.03 -19.19 34.00
CA LEU A 134 1.22 -18.32 32.86
C LEU A 134 0.01 -17.40 32.61
N LYS A 135 0.22 -16.08 32.67
CA LYS A 135 -0.69 -15.08 32.09
C LYS A 135 -0.45 -14.98 30.59
N PHE A 136 -1.49 -15.19 29.78
CA PHE A 136 -1.35 -15.30 28.33
C PHE A 136 -2.16 -14.23 27.61
N ARG A 137 -1.51 -13.41 26.78
CA ARG A 137 -2.20 -12.41 25.96
C ARG A 137 -1.90 -12.67 24.50
N ALA A 138 -2.90 -12.95 23.68
CA ALA A 138 -2.74 -13.09 22.25
C ALA A 138 -3.13 -11.80 21.52
N ARG A 139 -2.36 -11.44 20.50
CA ARG A 139 -2.67 -10.38 19.54
C ARG A 139 -2.45 -10.93 18.13
N CYS A 140 -2.97 -12.12 17.87
CA CYS A 140 -2.88 -12.78 16.57
C CYS A 140 -4.24 -12.83 15.90
N PHE A 141 -4.22 -12.92 14.57
CA PHE A 141 -5.39 -13.27 13.76
C PHE A 141 -5.74 -14.72 14.05
N LEU A 142 -6.75 -14.92 14.88
CA LEU A 142 -7.31 -16.26 15.12
C LEU A 142 -8.76 -16.27 14.66
N ASN A 143 -9.18 -17.37 14.07
CA ASN A 143 -10.59 -17.63 13.87
C ASN A 143 -11.27 -18.10 15.18
N THR A 144 -12.60 -18.19 15.17
CA THR A 144 -13.39 -18.69 16.30
C THR A 144 -12.90 -20.03 16.82
N GLU A 145 -12.69 -20.99 15.92
CA GLU A 145 -12.33 -22.35 16.29
C GLU A 145 -10.95 -22.40 16.96
N GLU A 146 -9.99 -21.64 16.44
CA GLU A 146 -8.66 -21.47 17.02
C GLU A 146 -8.69 -20.80 18.38
N CYS A 147 -9.45 -19.72 18.55
CA CYS A 147 -9.66 -19.09 19.85
C CYS A 147 -10.21 -20.09 20.87
N LEU A 148 -11.19 -20.91 20.47
CA LEU A 148 -11.83 -21.88 21.36
C LEU A 148 -10.89 -23.05 21.68
N ALA A 149 -10.17 -23.57 20.68
CA ALA A 149 -9.18 -24.62 20.87
C ALA A 149 -8.04 -24.16 21.79
N LEU A 150 -7.59 -22.91 21.64
CA LEU A 150 -6.62 -22.27 22.53
C LEU A 150 -7.14 -22.20 23.97
N LEU A 151 -8.35 -21.67 24.16
CA LEU A 151 -8.96 -21.53 25.49
C LEU A 151 -9.23 -22.88 26.16
N ALA A 152 -9.59 -23.91 25.38
CA ALA A 152 -9.79 -25.27 25.88
C ALA A 152 -8.48 -25.89 26.41
N GLN A 153 -7.33 -25.51 25.86
CA GLN A 153 -6.02 -25.99 26.29
C GLN A 153 -5.46 -25.22 27.49
N LEU A 154 -6.02 -24.05 27.84
CA LEU A 154 -5.51 -23.17 28.89
C LEU A 154 -6.48 -23.05 30.09
N PRO A 155 -6.74 -24.11 30.87
CA PRO A 155 -7.77 -24.08 31.90
C PRO A 155 -7.48 -23.13 33.08
N GLN A 156 -6.21 -22.77 33.30
CA GLN A 156 -5.75 -21.88 34.39
C GLN A 156 -5.61 -20.42 33.96
N ILE A 157 -5.99 -20.09 32.72
CA ILE A 157 -5.78 -18.74 32.19
C ILE A 157 -6.68 -17.72 32.89
N GLU A 158 -6.09 -16.62 33.36
CA GLU A 158 -6.81 -15.55 34.06
C GLU A 158 -7.19 -14.37 33.16
N ASP A 159 -6.33 -14.04 32.19
CA ASP A 159 -6.48 -12.88 31.34
C ASP A 159 -6.24 -13.32 29.89
N VAL A 160 -7.13 -12.95 28.97
CA VAL A 160 -7.00 -13.22 27.52
C VAL A 160 -7.33 -11.95 26.74
N SER A 161 -6.56 -11.68 25.70
CA SER A 161 -6.91 -10.72 24.65
C SER A 161 -6.86 -11.44 23.30
N PHE A 162 -7.73 -11.04 22.40
CA PHE A 162 -7.75 -11.39 20.98
C PHE A 162 -7.89 -10.08 20.21
N ASP A 163 -6.80 -9.51 19.72
CA ASP A 163 -6.83 -8.16 19.14
C ASP A 163 -7.38 -8.14 17.70
N GLU A 164 -7.26 -9.24 16.95
CA GLU A 164 -7.75 -9.38 15.57
C GLU A 164 -8.43 -10.75 15.41
N TYR A 165 -9.70 -10.76 14.98
CA TYR A 165 -10.56 -11.95 14.99
C TYR A 165 -11.30 -12.12 13.67
N VAL A 166 -11.37 -13.36 13.18
CA VAL A 166 -12.14 -13.78 11.99
C VAL A 166 -13.22 -14.76 12.45
N ASP A 167 -14.48 -14.46 12.14
CA ASP A 167 -15.59 -15.29 12.60
C ASP A 167 -15.94 -16.39 11.60
N GLU A 168 -15.66 -17.65 11.95
CA GLU A 168 -16.22 -18.82 11.26
C GLU A 168 -16.97 -19.71 12.27
N CYS A 169 -18.11 -20.23 11.86
CA CYS A 169 -19.14 -20.79 12.75
C CYS A 169 -18.70 -22.13 13.36
N SER A 170 -18.57 -22.21 14.69
CA SER A 170 -18.42 -23.48 15.42
C SER A 170 -19.56 -23.69 16.44
N SER A 171 -19.91 -24.95 16.69
CA SER A 171 -21.03 -25.35 17.56
C SER A 171 -20.61 -25.81 18.96
N CYS A 172 -19.31 -25.81 19.28
CA CYS A 172 -18.79 -26.32 20.54
C CYS A 172 -18.80 -25.26 21.63
N VAL A 173 -19.41 -25.55 22.79
CA VAL A 173 -19.35 -24.68 23.97
C VAL A 173 -18.23 -25.16 24.88
N ILE A 174 -17.26 -24.29 25.16
CA ILE A 174 -16.16 -24.56 26.08
C ILE A 174 -16.35 -23.81 27.40
N THR A 175 -15.80 -24.35 28.49
CA THR A 175 -15.84 -23.71 29.81
C THR A 175 -14.41 -23.40 30.26
N VAL A 176 -14.14 -22.14 30.59
CA VAL A 176 -12.83 -21.67 31.10
C VAL A 176 -13.04 -21.14 32.51
N GLN A 177 -12.68 -21.96 33.51
CA GLN A 177 -13.04 -21.72 34.91
C GLN A 177 -12.35 -20.49 35.50
N CYS A 178 -11.08 -20.26 35.16
CA CYS A 178 -10.23 -19.26 35.81
C CYS A 178 -10.16 -17.92 35.07
N LEU A 179 -10.87 -17.72 33.96
CA LEU A 179 -10.74 -16.52 33.15
C LEU A 179 -11.48 -15.33 33.79
N HIS A 180 -10.73 -14.36 34.30
CA HIS A 180 -11.20 -13.13 34.92
C HIS A 180 -11.33 -11.96 33.94
N SER A 181 -10.52 -11.95 32.87
CA SER A 181 -10.50 -10.87 31.88
C SER A 181 -10.51 -11.41 30.46
N LEU A 182 -11.52 -11.01 29.68
CA LEU A 182 -11.61 -11.32 28.25
C LEU A 182 -11.60 -10.02 27.45
N SER A 183 -10.67 -9.89 26.52
CA SER A 183 -10.58 -8.77 25.58
C SER A 183 -10.72 -9.28 24.15
N ILE A 184 -11.70 -8.75 23.42
CA ILE A 184 -11.93 -8.96 21.99
C ILE A 184 -11.75 -7.61 21.30
N GLY A 185 -10.85 -7.58 20.34
CA GLY A 185 -10.41 -6.39 19.62
C GLY A 185 -11.18 -6.16 18.34
N ARG A 186 -10.45 -5.93 17.25
CA ARG A 186 -11.00 -5.62 15.92
C ARG A 186 -11.49 -6.90 15.25
N ILE A 187 -12.76 -6.89 14.85
CA ILE A 187 -13.33 -7.91 13.99
C ILE A 187 -13.21 -7.42 12.54
N TRP A 188 -12.67 -8.26 11.67
CA TRP A 188 -12.52 -7.95 10.24
C TRP A 188 -13.70 -8.51 9.44
N GLY A 189 -14.01 -7.90 8.28
CA GLY A 189 -14.97 -8.47 7.32
C GLY A 189 -16.47 -8.30 7.61
N GLY A 190 -16.86 -7.42 8.54
CA GLY A 190 -18.29 -7.24 8.89
C GLY A 190 -18.88 -8.42 9.67
N LEU A 191 -18.01 -9.26 10.23
CA LEU A 191 -18.34 -10.41 11.04
C LEU A 191 -18.68 -10.00 12.48
N THR A 192 -19.38 -10.88 13.21
CA THR A 192 -19.91 -10.57 14.56
C THR A 192 -19.05 -11.24 15.64
N SER A 193 -18.96 -10.67 16.85
CA SER A 193 -18.40 -11.39 18.01
C SER A 193 -19.40 -12.35 18.66
N ALA A 194 -20.59 -12.52 18.07
CA ALA A 194 -21.66 -13.28 18.69
C ALA A 194 -21.31 -14.77 18.82
N ASN A 195 -20.61 -15.34 17.84
CA ASN A 195 -20.27 -16.77 17.84
C ASN A 195 -19.31 -17.14 18.97
N ILE A 196 -18.20 -16.40 19.12
CA ILE A 196 -17.28 -16.61 20.25
C ILE A 196 -18.00 -16.44 21.59
N PHE A 197 -18.87 -15.44 21.73
CA PHE A 197 -19.66 -15.30 22.95
C PHE A 197 -20.65 -16.43 23.18
N ASN A 198 -21.20 -17.04 22.13
CA ASN A 198 -22.11 -18.19 22.24
C ASN A 198 -21.39 -19.48 22.58
N ALA A 199 -20.11 -19.59 22.24
CA ALA A 199 -19.27 -20.75 22.47
C ALA A 199 -18.54 -20.76 23.83
N LEU A 200 -18.67 -19.72 24.65
CA LEU A 200 -17.91 -19.60 25.92
C LEU A 200 -18.77 -19.72 27.18
N THR A 201 -18.24 -20.36 28.22
CA THR A 201 -18.76 -20.32 29.59
C THR A 201 -17.64 -19.92 30.53
N LEU A 202 -17.75 -18.77 31.19
CA LEU A 202 -16.65 -18.09 31.89
C LEU A 202 -17.06 -17.71 33.34
N PRO A 203 -17.11 -18.67 34.28
CA PRO A 203 -17.68 -18.44 35.61
C PRO A 203 -16.99 -17.35 36.44
N SER A 204 -15.70 -17.11 36.21
CA SER A 204 -14.89 -16.13 36.96
C SER A 204 -14.74 -14.77 36.27
N LEU A 205 -15.44 -14.53 35.15
CA LEU A 205 -15.24 -13.31 34.35
C LEU A 205 -15.69 -12.05 35.10
N GLU A 206 -14.76 -11.11 35.29
CA GLU A 206 -15.00 -9.81 35.91
C GLU A 206 -14.79 -8.63 34.94
N THR A 207 -13.90 -8.81 33.95
CA THR A 207 -13.52 -7.77 32.99
C THR A 207 -13.83 -8.21 31.56
N LEU A 208 -14.56 -7.39 30.84
CA LEU A 208 -14.88 -7.60 29.43
C LEU A 208 -14.44 -6.37 28.64
N GLN A 209 -13.59 -6.59 27.65
CA GLN A 209 -13.23 -5.61 26.65
C GLN A 209 -13.75 -6.12 25.31
N THR A 210 -14.59 -5.36 24.62
CA THR A 210 -15.21 -5.85 23.37
C THR A 210 -15.65 -4.69 22.48
N PRO A 211 -15.67 -4.85 21.14
CA PRO A 211 -16.53 -4.01 20.32
C PRO A 211 -18.00 -4.24 20.70
N VAL A 212 -18.87 -3.25 20.48
CA VAL A 212 -20.32 -3.48 20.56
C VAL A 212 -20.67 -4.55 19.52
N PRO A 213 -21.25 -5.70 19.92
CA PRO A 213 -21.67 -6.73 18.98
C PRO A 213 -22.96 -6.30 18.28
N ASP A 214 -23.14 -6.69 17.02
CA ASP A 214 -24.42 -6.50 16.34
C ASP A 214 -25.55 -7.24 17.05
N ASP A 215 -25.29 -8.49 17.49
CA ASP A 215 -26.14 -9.23 18.42
C ASP A 215 -25.63 -9.08 19.85
N PHE A 216 -25.89 -7.93 20.47
CA PHE A 216 -25.48 -7.70 21.85
C PHE A 216 -26.15 -8.67 22.85
N ALA A 217 -27.24 -9.36 22.48
CA ALA A 217 -27.84 -10.40 23.32
C ALA A 217 -26.92 -11.62 23.48
N SER A 218 -25.91 -11.80 22.63
CA SER A 218 -24.88 -12.84 22.83
C SER A 218 -24.06 -12.60 24.10
N VAL A 219 -23.81 -11.34 24.50
CA VAL A 219 -23.10 -10.99 25.74
C VAL A 219 -23.97 -11.28 26.96
N GLU A 220 -25.26 -11.01 26.88
CA GLU A 220 -26.21 -11.37 27.93
C GLU A 220 -26.31 -12.90 28.08
N ARG A 221 -26.39 -13.64 26.97
CA ARG A 221 -26.35 -15.10 26.96
C ARG A 221 -25.06 -15.65 27.56
N LEU A 222 -23.91 -15.05 27.24
CA LEU A 222 -22.62 -15.40 27.84
C LEU A 222 -22.66 -15.23 29.35
N ILE A 223 -23.05 -14.06 29.86
CA ILE A 223 -23.02 -13.75 31.29
C ILE A 223 -24.03 -14.63 32.04
N LYS A 224 -25.24 -14.79 31.50
CA LYS A 224 -26.27 -15.66 32.08
C LYS A 224 -25.83 -17.13 32.13
N ARG A 225 -25.21 -17.64 31.05
CA ARG A 225 -24.68 -19.01 31.00
C ARG A 225 -23.51 -19.20 31.95
N SER A 226 -22.68 -18.18 32.10
CA SER A 226 -21.48 -18.21 32.95
C SER A 226 -21.78 -18.03 34.44
N GLY A 227 -22.88 -17.34 34.78
CA GLY A 227 -23.20 -16.97 36.16
C GLY A 227 -22.19 -15.99 36.77
N CYS A 228 -21.40 -15.31 35.94
CA CYS A 228 -20.37 -14.36 36.37
C CYS A 228 -20.94 -12.96 36.65
N VAL A 229 -20.16 -12.13 37.34
CA VAL A 229 -20.56 -10.76 37.69
C VAL A 229 -19.56 -9.78 37.08
N LEU A 230 -19.99 -9.11 36.01
CA LEU A 230 -19.12 -8.19 35.30
C LEU A 230 -18.95 -6.88 36.10
N ARG A 231 -17.70 -6.48 36.32
CA ARG A 231 -17.33 -5.27 37.08
C ARG A 231 -16.69 -4.19 36.22
N TYR A 232 -15.99 -4.59 35.16
CA TYR A 232 -15.23 -3.70 34.28
C TYR A 232 -15.61 -3.95 32.82
N LEU A 233 -16.00 -2.88 32.11
CA LEU A 233 -16.36 -2.93 30.69
C LEU A 233 -15.53 -1.91 29.93
N THR A 234 -14.84 -2.37 28.89
CA THR A 234 -14.12 -1.50 27.95
C THR A 234 -14.70 -1.67 26.55
N VAL A 235 -15.13 -0.57 25.93
CA VAL A 235 -15.77 -0.58 24.61
C VAL A 235 -14.85 0.06 23.59
N ASN A 236 -14.41 -0.73 22.60
CA ASN A 236 -13.36 -0.32 21.65
C ASN A 236 -13.90 0.13 20.29
N LYS A 237 -14.97 -0.50 19.77
CA LYS A 237 -15.68 -0.04 18.55
C LYS A 237 -17.21 -0.10 18.70
N ILE A 238 -17.96 0.69 17.91
CA ILE A 238 -19.41 0.57 17.77
C ILE A 238 -19.72 -0.19 16.48
N HIS A 239 -20.35 -1.36 16.62
CA HIS A 239 -21.15 -1.98 15.58
C HIS A 239 -22.55 -2.15 16.20
N GLY A 240 -23.50 -1.26 15.85
CA GLY A 240 -24.87 -1.30 16.39
C GLY A 240 -25.25 -0.26 17.46
N ASN A 241 -26.33 -0.54 18.20
CA ASN A 241 -26.95 0.40 19.15
C ASN A 241 -26.27 0.31 20.53
N PHE A 242 -25.33 1.22 20.79
CA PHE A 242 -24.58 1.26 22.04
C PHE A 242 -25.44 1.50 23.29
N LEU A 243 -26.53 2.27 23.18
CA LEU A 243 -27.43 2.52 24.31
C LEU A 243 -28.14 1.23 24.73
N ALA A 244 -28.71 0.49 23.77
CA ALA A 244 -29.35 -0.80 24.02
C ALA A 244 -28.36 -1.81 24.63
N PHE A 245 -27.09 -1.76 24.23
CA PHE A 245 -26.03 -2.57 24.83
C PHE A 245 -25.79 -2.23 26.32
N LEU A 246 -25.74 -0.95 26.69
CA LEU A 246 -25.58 -0.53 28.09
C LEU A 246 -26.81 -0.81 28.96
N GLU A 247 -27.98 -1.01 28.35
CA GLU A 247 -29.24 -1.36 29.04
C GLU A 247 -29.36 -2.83 29.42
N LEU A 248 -28.43 -3.68 29.00
CA LEU A 248 -28.42 -5.09 29.37
C LEU A 248 -28.41 -5.28 30.90
N GLU A 249 -29.26 -6.19 31.39
CA GLU A 249 -29.44 -6.41 32.83
C GLU A 249 -28.14 -6.88 33.51
N CYS A 250 -27.32 -7.62 32.77
CA CYS A 250 -26.03 -8.12 33.22
C CYS A 250 -25.00 -7.02 33.52
N PHE A 251 -25.21 -5.77 33.10
CA PHE A 251 -24.33 -4.64 33.40
C PHE A 251 -24.75 -3.85 34.65
N ARG A 252 -25.79 -4.25 35.37
CA ARG A 252 -26.18 -3.57 36.62
C ARG A 252 -25.08 -3.59 37.70
N SER A 253 -24.21 -4.61 37.69
CA SER A 253 -23.06 -4.73 38.59
C SER A 253 -21.83 -3.93 38.18
N LEU A 254 -21.88 -3.24 37.04
CA LEU A 254 -20.71 -2.59 36.46
C LEU A 254 -20.23 -1.42 37.34
N SER A 255 -18.95 -1.46 37.69
CA SER A 255 -18.28 -0.46 38.52
C SER A 255 -17.37 0.49 37.73
N SER A 256 -16.92 0.06 36.55
CA SER A 256 -16.01 0.80 35.69
C SER A 256 -16.40 0.67 34.22
N LEU A 257 -16.50 1.81 33.53
CA LEU A 257 -16.79 1.91 32.11
C LEU A 257 -15.69 2.70 31.40
N ARG A 258 -15.02 2.09 30.43
CA ARG A 258 -14.02 2.74 29.59
C ARG A 258 -14.50 2.82 28.13
N LEU A 259 -14.45 4.01 27.56
CA LEU A 259 -14.90 4.35 26.21
C LEU A 259 -13.69 4.79 25.36
N ASN A 260 -13.29 3.94 24.40
CA ASN A 260 -12.09 4.12 23.59
C ASN A 260 -12.35 4.61 22.15
N CYS A 261 -13.48 5.25 21.82
CA CYS A 261 -13.82 5.66 20.45
C CYS A 261 -14.69 6.93 20.46
N SER A 262 -14.52 7.76 19.42
CA SER A 262 -14.94 9.15 19.35
C SER A 262 -16.47 9.39 19.17
N ARG A 263 -17.31 8.40 19.45
CA ARG A 263 -18.77 8.48 19.16
C ARG A 263 -19.67 7.77 20.18
N TYR A 264 -19.11 7.22 21.25
CA TYR A 264 -19.91 6.45 22.22
C TYR A 264 -20.84 7.30 23.05
N LEU A 265 -20.34 8.44 23.49
CA LEU A 265 -21.06 9.28 24.42
C LEU A 265 -21.88 10.29 23.63
N THR A 266 -23.11 9.88 23.30
CA THR A 266 -24.13 10.75 22.74
C THR A 266 -24.98 11.36 23.84
N ASP A 267 -25.80 12.34 23.49
CA ASP A 267 -26.79 12.93 24.39
C ASP A 267 -27.67 11.88 25.07
N ASP A 268 -28.14 10.88 24.33
CA ASP A 268 -29.05 9.87 24.86
C ASP A 268 -28.33 8.95 25.84
N VAL A 269 -27.08 8.56 25.54
CA VAL A 269 -26.25 7.78 26.47
C VAL A 269 -25.96 8.58 27.74
N ALA A 270 -25.59 9.86 27.60
CA ALA A 270 -25.33 10.72 28.75
C ALA A 270 -26.59 10.96 29.60
N ARG A 271 -27.75 11.19 28.98
CA ARG A 271 -29.05 11.30 29.68
C ARG A 271 -29.40 10.01 30.42
N ARG A 272 -29.23 8.85 29.77
CA ARG A 272 -29.53 7.56 30.40
C ARG A 272 -28.57 7.25 31.54
N LEU A 273 -27.31 7.65 31.42
CA LEU A 273 -26.34 7.59 32.51
C LEU A 273 -26.61 8.65 33.58
N THR A 274 -27.43 9.67 33.36
CA THR A 274 -27.70 10.71 34.40
C THR A 274 -28.51 10.11 35.54
N TRP A 275 -28.06 10.36 36.77
CA TRP A 275 -28.74 9.91 37.99
C TRP A 275 -29.75 10.96 38.45
N ASP A 276 -31.03 10.78 38.07
CA ASP A 276 -32.10 11.70 38.47
C ASP A 276 -32.76 11.27 39.79
N THR A 277 -32.39 11.94 40.89
CA THR A 277 -33.00 11.74 42.22
C THR A 277 -34.38 12.37 42.36
N THR A 278 -34.84 13.16 41.39
CA THR A 278 -36.10 13.93 41.49
C THR A 278 -37.31 13.18 40.97
N SER A 279 -37.11 12.05 40.30
CA SER A 279 -38.21 11.18 39.86
C SER A 279 -38.90 10.52 41.06
N CYS A 280 -40.19 10.84 41.24
CA CYS A 280 -41.03 10.38 42.35
C CYS A 280 -41.00 8.85 42.52
N GLU A 281 -40.96 8.37 43.76
CA GLU A 281 -40.82 6.95 44.17
C GLU A 281 -41.84 5.96 43.56
N SER A 282 -42.85 6.42 42.83
CA SER A 282 -43.88 5.57 42.24
C SER A 282 -43.49 4.85 40.93
N ASP A 283 -42.38 5.22 40.28
CA ASP A 283 -41.92 4.62 38.98
C ASP A 283 -40.49 4.02 39.03
N LEU A 284 -40.04 3.59 40.22
CA LEU A 284 -38.66 3.16 40.53
C LEU A 284 -38.12 1.93 39.77
N SER A 285 -38.91 1.24 38.95
CA SER A 285 -38.49 -0.05 38.38
C SER A 285 -37.67 0.04 37.08
N SER A 286 -37.56 1.21 36.41
CA SER A 286 -37.08 1.22 35.01
C SER A 286 -35.96 2.21 34.61
N THR A 287 -35.47 3.10 35.47
CA THR A 287 -34.82 4.31 34.93
C THR A 287 -33.30 4.48 35.09
N HIS A 288 -32.58 3.65 35.85
CA HIS A 288 -31.12 3.85 36.00
C HIS A 288 -30.30 2.70 35.43
N ILE A 289 -29.54 2.98 34.37
CA ILE A 289 -28.50 2.09 33.89
C ILE A 289 -27.23 2.26 34.74
N LEU A 290 -26.50 1.16 34.93
CA LEU A 290 -25.21 1.10 35.63
C LEU A 290 -25.25 1.77 37.02
N PRO A 291 -26.09 1.27 37.96
CA PRO A 291 -26.29 1.91 39.25
C PRO A 291 -25.03 1.94 40.13
N HIS A 292 -24.04 1.10 39.85
CA HIS A 292 -22.80 0.99 40.63
C HIS A 292 -21.58 1.65 39.96
N LEU A 293 -21.80 2.42 38.89
CA LEU A 293 -20.73 3.02 38.11
C LEU A 293 -19.93 4.03 38.94
N SER A 294 -18.68 3.67 39.23
CA SER A 294 -17.75 4.44 40.06
C SER A 294 -16.54 4.98 39.30
N VAL A 295 -16.22 4.41 38.14
CA VAL A 295 -15.12 4.85 37.28
C VAL A 295 -15.66 5.03 35.86
N ILE A 296 -15.40 6.19 35.26
CA ILE A 296 -15.64 6.42 33.84
C ILE A 296 -14.38 6.97 33.20
N GLU A 297 -13.96 6.35 32.11
CA GLU A 297 -12.80 6.78 31.34
C GLU A 297 -13.21 7.02 29.88
N ILE A 298 -12.90 8.21 29.35
CA ILE A 298 -13.22 8.61 27.99
C ILE A 298 -11.93 9.05 27.31
N TRP A 299 -11.49 8.27 26.33
CA TRP A 299 -10.18 8.44 25.70
C TRP A 299 -10.22 9.17 24.34
N ASN A 300 -11.39 9.38 23.77
CA ASN A 300 -11.61 9.97 22.44
C ASN A 300 -12.83 10.92 22.46
N ASP A 301 -13.09 11.63 21.35
CA ASP A 301 -14.16 12.65 21.27
C ASP A 301 -15.53 12.14 21.74
N TRP A 302 -16.34 13.04 22.30
CA TRP A 302 -17.75 12.78 22.60
C TRP A 302 -18.63 13.66 21.71
N ASN A 303 -19.85 13.20 21.48
CA ASN A 303 -20.83 13.93 20.68
C ASN A 303 -22.05 14.26 21.54
N THR A 304 -21.80 15.06 22.57
CA THR A 304 -22.85 15.54 23.47
C THR A 304 -23.05 17.03 23.28
N THR A 305 -24.31 17.46 23.23
CA THR A 305 -24.70 18.85 23.37
C THR A 305 -24.19 19.38 24.70
N ASP A 306 -23.78 20.65 24.67
CA ASP A 306 -23.29 21.38 25.83
C ASP A 306 -24.20 21.21 27.06
N GLY A 307 -23.59 21.06 28.24
CA GLY A 307 -24.30 20.89 29.51
C GLY A 307 -24.87 19.48 29.80
N ILE A 308 -25.00 18.59 28.81
CA ILE A 308 -25.60 17.26 29.05
C ILE A 308 -24.60 16.32 29.74
N PHE A 309 -23.37 16.26 29.23
CA PHE A 309 -22.33 15.44 29.85
C PHE A 309 -21.95 15.93 31.25
N SER A 310 -21.86 17.25 31.45
CA SER A 310 -21.58 17.83 32.75
C SER A 310 -22.71 17.57 33.76
N ARG A 311 -23.98 17.59 33.32
CA ARG A 311 -25.13 17.18 34.15
C ARG A 311 -25.04 15.71 34.54
N MET A 312 -24.68 14.82 33.60
CA MET A 312 -24.47 13.40 33.89
C MET A 312 -23.38 13.22 34.95
N ILE A 313 -22.22 13.84 34.79
CA ILE A 313 -21.14 13.78 35.79
C ILE A 313 -21.65 14.33 37.13
N SER A 314 -22.22 15.53 37.15
CA SER A 314 -22.68 16.20 38.38
C SER A 314 -23.69 15.36 39.14
N SER A 315 -24.60 14.70 38.43
CA SER A 315 -25.61 13.82 39.01
C SER A 315 -25.02 12.59 39.72
N ARG A 316 -23.81 12.17 39.34
CA ARG A 316 -23.11 11.04 39.99
C ARG A 316 -21.99 11.48 40.93
N TRP A 317 -21.53 12.71 40.83
CA TRP A 317 -20.39 13.26 41.57
C TRP A 317 -20.78 13.78 42.97
N HIS A 318 -21.22 12.88 43.85
CA HIS A 318 -21.64 13.23 45.22
C HIS A 318 -20.52 13.10 46.27
N GLY A 319 -19.25 12.99 45.82
CA GLY A 319 -18.09 12.73 46.68
C GLY A 319 -18.17 11.40 47.44
N ASN A 320 -17.33 11.21 48.47
CA ASN A 320 -17.28 9.97 49.27
C ASN A 320 -18.58 9.62 50.03
N ARG A 321 -19.61 10.48 49.97
CA ARG A 321 -20.87 10.31 50.70
C ARG A 321 -21.82 9.32 50.03
N ASN A 322 -21.71 9.12 48.72
CA ASN A 322 -22.50 8.11 48.02
C ASN A 322 -21.59 6.91 47.68
N PRO A 323 -21.82 5.72 48.28
CA PRO A 323 -21.03 4.52 47.96
C PRO A 323 -21.14 4.12 46.49
N HIS A 324 -22.19 4.57 45.80
CA HIS A 324 -22.52 4.30 44.40
C HIS A 324 -22.29 5.49 43.46
N GLY A 325 -21.66 6.57 43.95
CA GLY A 325 -21.32 7.73 43.12
C GLY A 325 -20.08 7.50 42.25
N LEU A 326 -19.90 8.37 41.26
CA LEU A 326 -18.70 8.43 40.43
C LEU A 326 -17.51 8.92 41.28
N LYS A 327 -16.44 8.12 41.33
CA LYS A 327 -15.22 8.36 42.12
C LYS A 327 -14.02 8.74 41.25
N HIS A 328 -13.97 8.23 40.03
CA HIS A 328 -12.89 8.50 39.08
C HIS A 328 -13.46 8.87 37.72
N LEU A 329 -12.99 10.00 37.19
CA LEU A 329 -13.26 10.46 35.83
C LEU A 329 -11.90 10.69 35.16
N LYS A 330 -11.64 9.97 34.07
CA LYS A 330 -10.43 10.15 33.26
C LYS A 330 -10.82 10.61 31.87
N LEU A 331 -10.26 11.74 31.42
CA LEU A 331 -10.47 12.30 30.09
C LEU A 331 -9.13 12.37 29.37
N ALA A 332 -9.13 12.14 28.05
CA ALA A 332 -7.93 12.38 27.25
C ALA A 332 -7.59 13.87 27.14
N TRP A 333 -6.29 14.18 27.06
CA TRP A 333 -5.79 15.55 27.10
C TRP A 333 -6.28 16.44 25.94
N HIS A 334 -6.34 15.88 24.72
CA HIS A 334 -6.82 16.61 23.54
C HIS A 334 -8.29 17.04 23.65
N LEU A 335 -9.10 16.29 24.41
CA LEU A 335 -10.49 16.67 24.70
C LEU A 335 -10.52 17.90 25.59
N LEU A 336 -9.64 17.93 26.58
CA LEU A 336 -9.46 19.09 27.45
C LEU A 336 -9.06 20.32 26.64
N GLU A 337 -8.12 20.18 25.70
CA GLU A 337 -7.69 21.26 24.81
C GLU A 337 -8.84 21.76 23.91
N SER A 338 -9.57 20.85 23.29
CA SER A 338 -10.73 21.17 22.43
C SER A 338 -11.83 21.88 23.21
N MET A 339 -12.11 21.46 24.46
CA MET A 339 -13.04 22.15 25.34
C MET A 339 -12.59 23.57 25.66
N ILE A 340 -11.29 23.78 25.88
CA ILE A 340 -10.71 25.11 26.17
C ILE A 340 -10.81 26.03 24.95
N GLU A 341 -10.62 25.50 23.74
CA GLU A 341 -10.66 26.28 22.50
C GLU A 341 -12.08 26.67 22.07
N LEU A 342 -13.09 25.85 22.36
CA LEU A 342 -14.49 26.10 21.99
C LEU A 342 -15.24 27.10 22.90
N GLY A 343 -14.60 27.61 23.96
CA GLY A 343 -15.18 28.64 24.82
C GLY A 343 -16.32 28.11 25.71
N ILE A 344 -15.96 27.31 26.72
CA ILE A 344 -16.89 26.74 27.72
C ILE A 344 -17.79 27.81 28.36
N GLN A 345 -19.11 27.63 28.36
CA GLN A 345 -20.06 28.47 29.10
C GLN A 345 -20.02 28.18 30.63
N ASP A 346 -20.53 29.10 31.45
CA ASP A 346 -20.33 29.12 32.91
C ASP A 346 -20.85 27.88 33.69
N THR A 347 -21.78 27.09 33.14
CA THR A 347 -22.36 25.89 33.79
C THR A 347 -21.39 24.71 33.83
N ASP A 348 -20.68 24.44 32.74
CA ASP A 348 -19.66 23.38 32.67
C ASP A 348 -18.40 23.77 33.47
N ARG A 349 -18.16 25.07 33.58
CA ARG A 349 -17.09 25.68 34.36
C ARG A 349 -17.24 25.44 35.87
N ALA A 350 -18.47 25.31 36.39
CA ALA A 350 -18.72 25.03 37.81
C ALA A 350 -18.48 23.56 38.17
N THR A 351 -18.87 22.64 37.27
CA THR A 351 -18.63 21.19 37.43
C THR A 351 -17.15 20.86 37.26
N LEU A 352 -16.46 21.46 36.29
CA LEU A 352 -15.01 21.31 36.09
C LEU A 352 -14.17 22.01 37.18
N LYS A 353 -14.69 23.09 37.80
CA LYS A 353 -14.06 23.73 38.98
C LYS A 353 -13.84 22.76 40.14
N HIS A 354 -14.63 21.69 40.23
CA HIS A 354 -14.48 20.66 41.26
C HIS A 354 -13.56 19.50 40.86
N LEU A 355 -13.13 19.43 39.59
CA LEU A 355 -12.32 18.37 39.02
C LEU A 355 -10.89 18.87 38.75
N SER A 356 -10.01 18.68 39.74
CA SER A 356 -8.54 18.90 39.73
C SER A 356 -8.03 20.37 39.64
N GLU A 357 -7.23 20.80 40.63
CA GLU A 357 -6.54 22.10 40.66
C GLU A 357 -5.53 22.31 39.51
N GLU A 358 -4.97 21.23 38.95
CA GLU A 358 -3.91 21.30 37.93
C GLU A 358 -4.44 21.86 36.59
N VAL A 359 -5.63 21.43 36.19
CA VAL A 359 -6.28 21.87 34.93
C VAL A 359 -6.59 23.38 34.98
N MET A 360 -6.97 23.89 36.15
CA MET A 360 -7.35 25.29 36.33
C MET A 360 -6.17 26.26 36.32
N THR A 361 -4.96 25.80 36.63
CA THR A 361 -3.76 26.65 36.63
C THR A 361 -3.34 27.02 35.21
N ALA A 362 -3.49 26.09 34.26
CA ALA A 362 -3.23 26.30 32.84
C ALA A 362 -4.25 27.24 32.18
N VAL A 363 -5.55 27.06 32.47
CA VAL A 363 -6.64 27.87 31.89
C VAL A 363 -6.55 29.34 32.33
N ARG A 364 -6.25 29.59 33.62
CA ARG A 364 -6.13 30.96 34.17
C ARG A 364 -4.95 31.75 33.60
N LEU A 365 -3.87 31.07 33.20
CA LEU A 365 -2.69 31.71 32.61
C LEU A 365 -2.97 32.17 31.17
N LYS A 366 -3.76 31.41 30.41
CA LYS A 366 -4.12 31.70 29.01
C LYS A 366 -5.16 32.84 28.91
N GLU A 367 -6.16 32.86 29.79
CA GLU A 367 -7.25 33.86 29.76
C GLU A 367 -6.80 35.30 30.11
N ARG A 368 -5.82 35.48 31.00
CA ARG A 368 -5.30 36.81 31.35
C ARG A 368 -4.54 37.47 30.19
N LYS A 369 -4.02 36.68 29.26
CA LYS A 369 -3.29 37.16 28.09
C LYS A 369 -4.25 37.61 26.97
N ALA A 370 -5.34 36.86 26.74
CA ALA A 370 -6.25 37.09 25.61
C ALA A 370 -7.13 38.36 25.72
N LYS A 371 -7.62 38.73 26.92
CA LYS A 371 -8.61 39.82 27.07
C LYS A 371 -8.06 41.24 26.84
N THR A 372 -6.75 41.44 26.93
CA THR A 372 -6.13 42.78 26.83
C THR A 372 -5.66 43.11 25.42
N GLU A 373 -5.45 42.11 24.56
CA GLU A 373 -4.93 42.29 23.18
C GLU A 373 -6.04 42.51 22.12
N ASP A 374 -7.28 42.11 22.39
CA ASP A 374 -8.32 41.93 21.36
C ASP A 374 -8.94 43.25 20.84
N LYS A 375 -9.12 44.28 21.68
CA LYS A 375 -9.78 45.54 21.27
C LYS A 375 -8.94 46.46 20.37
N GLY A 376 -7.61 46.47 20.54
CA GLY A 376 -6.70 47.26 19.68
C GLY A 376 -6.45 46.59 18.33
N ARG A 377 -6.45 45.25 18.30
CA ARG A 377 -6.18 44.44 17.11
C ARG A 377 -7.29 44.54 16.06
N MET A 378 -8.55 44.70 16.46
CA MET A 378 -9.67 44.82 15.51
C MET A 378 -9.59 46.06 14.61
N ALA A 379 -9.12 47.20 15.12
CA ALA A 379 -9.05 48.43 14.32
C ALA A 379 -7.88 48.41 13.33
N SER A 380 -6.73 47.86 13.72
CA SER A 380 -5.57 47.72 12.84
C SER A 380 -5.80 46.66 11.76
N VAL A 381 -6.45 45.54 12.08
CA VAL A 381 -6.84 44.51 11.10
C VAL A 381 -7.76 45.09 10.03
N LYS A 382 -8.81 45.83 10.42
CA LYS A 382 -9.72 46.47 9.46
C LYS A 382 -9.02 47.49 8.57
N LEU A 383 -8.09 48.30 9.12
CA LEU A 383 -7.33 49.26 8.31
C LEU A 383 -6.40 48.55 7.32
N ALA A 384 -5.75 47.45 7.73
CA ALA A 384 -4.91 46.65 6.85
C ALA A 384 -5.71 46.02 5.70
N GLU A 385 -6.87 45.41 6.00
CA GLU A 385 -7.78 44.86 4.98
C GLU A 385 -8.23 45.93 3.98
N LEU A 386 -8.61 47.11 4.47
CA LEU A 386 -8.99 48.24 3.62
C LEU A 386 -7.80 48.75 2.80
N TYR A 387 -6.60 48.85 3.38
CA TYR A 387 -5.41 49.30 2.67
C TYR A 387 -5.04 48.33 1.54
N GLU A 388 -5.04 47.01 1.80
CA GLU A 388 -4.75 45.99 0.79
C GLU A 388 -5.78 45.97 -0.35
N ALA A 389 -7.05 46.28 -0.04
CA ALA A 389 -8.11 46.34 -1.05
C ALA A 389 -8.05 47.58 -1.97
N LEU A 390 -7.27 48.60 -1.61
CA LEU A 390 -7.14 49.82 -2.41
C LEU A 390 -6.17 49.61 -3.59
N PRO A 391 -6.45 50.19 -4.78
CA PRO A 391 -5.46 50.28 -5.86
C PRO A 391 -4.18 50.99 -5.41
N PRO A 392 -3.01 50.73 -6.03
CA PRO A 392 -1.72 51.32 -5.62
C PRO A 392 -1.74 52.85 -5.53
N ASP A 393 -2.42 53.54 -6.45
CA ASP A 393 -2.57 55.00 -6.42
C ASP A 393 -3.42 55.49 -5.24
N ALA A 394 -4.43 54.71 -4.85
CA ALA A 394 -5.28 55.01 -3.70
C ALA A 394 -4.60 54.66 -2.38
N GLN A 395 -3.81 53.57 -2.32
CA GLN A 395 -2.92 53.26 -1.20
C GLN A 395 -1.93 54.40 -0.97
N ARG A 396 -1.27 54.86 -2.04
CA ARG A 396 -0.36 56.00 -2.00
C ARG A 396 -1.07 57.27 -1.54
N SER A 397 -2.28 57.56 -2.06
CA SER A 397 -3.07 58.70 -1.60
C SER A 397 -3.49 58.58 -0.13
N LEU A 398 -3.85 57.39 0.35
CA LEU A 398 -4.20 57.15 1.76
C LEU A 398 -2.98 57.36 2.66
N LEU A 399 -1.83 56.83 2.24
CA LEU A 399 -0.55 57.03 2.90
C LEU A 399 -0.18 58.53 2.97
N GLU A 400 -0.16 59.21 1.82
CA GLU A 400 0.26 60.61 1.72
C GLU A 400 -0.69 61.59 2.41
N LYS A 401 -2.01 61.40 2.28
CA LYS A 401 -3.01 62.37 2.80
C LYS A 401 -3.46 62.09 4.23
N HIS A 402 -3.35 60.86 4.72
CA HIS A 402 -3.87 60.50 6.04
C HIS A 402 -2.80 59.91 6.96
N LEU A 403 -2.02 58.91 6.52
CA LEU A 403 -1.05 58.26 7.41
C LEU A 403 0.20 59.10 7.68
N LEU A 404 0.75 59.79 6.68
CA LEU A 404 1.91 60.67 6.87
C LEU A 404 1.60 61.88 7.78
N PRO A 405 0.46 62.58 7.64
CA PRO A 405 0.08 63.62 8.61
C PRO A 405 -0.12 63.10 10.02
N LEU A 406 -0.68 61.89 10.19
CA LEU A 406 -0.80 61.24 11.49
C LEU A 406 0.58 60.91 12.08
N LEU A 407 1.51 60.41 11.27
CA LEU A 407 2.88 60.13 11.68
C LEU A 407 3.61 61.42 12.12
N ASN A 408 3.40 62.54 11.42
CA ASN A 408 3.95 63.85 11.78
C ASN A 408 3.35 64.42 13.08
N ALA A 409 2.15 63.97 13.47
CA ALA A 409 1.48 64.38 14.71
C ALA A 409 1.84 63.49 15.92
N LEU A 410 2.52 62.36 15.70
CA LEU A 410 2.98 61.49 16.79
C LEU A 410 4.17 62.13 17.55
N PRO A 411 4.38 61.78 18.83
CA PRO A 411 5.61 62.10 19.53
C PRO A 411 6.85 61.67 18.74
N GLU A 412 7.90 62.49 18.78
CA GLU A 412 9.13 62.30 17.99
C GLU A 412 9.71 60.89 18.15
N GLU A 413 9.74 60.35 19.36
CA GLU A 413 10.21 58.99 19.66
C GLU A 413 9.44 57.91 18.87
N LEU A 414 8.11 57.97 18.83
CA LEU A 414 7.28 57.01 18.10
C LEU A 414 7.43 57.18 16.58
N SER A 415 7.52 58.43 16.11
CA SER A 415 7.76 58.69 14.68
C SER A 415 9.12 58.15 14.23
N ASN A 416 10.17 58.33 15.04
CA ASN A 416 11.50 57.79 14.80
C ASN A 416 11.52 56.26 14.84
N ASN A 417 10.72 55.64 15.71
CA ASN A 417 10.55 54.18 15.74
C ASN A 417 9.91 53.66 14.46
N VAL A 418 8.86 54.31 13.95
CA VAL A 418 8.21 53.93 12.68
C VAL A 418 9.16 54.11 11.49
N VAL A 419 9.89 55.23 11.43
CA VAL A 419 10.89 55.47 10.38
C VAL A 419 12.02 54.46 10.46
N SER A 420 12.50 54.12 11.67
CA SER A 420 13.53 53.11 11.88
C SER A 420 13.04 51.72 11.41
N ALA A 421 11.80 51.34 11.74
CA ALA A 421 11.20 50.11 11.23
C ALA A 421 11.06 50.12 9.70
N ALA A 422 10.63 51.23 9.10
CA ALA A 422 10.55 51.35 7.64
C ALA A 422 11.93 51.29 6.98
N MET A 423 12.96 51.87 7.60
CA MET A 423 14.35 51.78 7.16
C MET A 423 14.91 50.36 7.26
N GLU A 424 14.57 49.64 8.33
CA GLU A 424 14.91 48.23 8.51
C GLU A 424 14.26 47.37 7.42
N ILE A 425 12.95 47.54 7.18
CA ILE A 425 12.22 46.89 6.09
C ILE A 425 12.90 47.19 4.75
N ARG A 426 13.18 48.47 4.45
CA ARG A 426 13.88 48.85 3.21
C ARG A 426 15.26 48.20 3.09
N SER A 427 16.00 48.11 4.20
CA SER A 427 17.33 47.49 4.23
C SER A 427 17.28 45.98 4.01
N ARG A 428 16.21 45.32 4.48
CA ARG A 428 15.90 43.92 4.17
C ARG A 428 15.72 43.77 2.67
N PHE A 429 14.76 44.48 2.07
CA PHE A 429 14.43 44.31 0.64
C PHE A 429 15.49 44.84 -0.34
N ARG A 430 16.48 45.63 0.11
CA ARG A 430 17.54 46.14 -0.77
C ARG A 430 18.40 45.03 -1.41
N THR A 431 18.57 43.91 -0.71
CA THR A 431 19.36 42.76 -1.20
C THR A 431 18.47 41.67 -1.81
N MET A 432 17.18 41.93 -2.02
CA MET A 432 16.28 40.97 -2.64
C MET A 432 16.64 40.77 -4.12
N PRO A 433 16.89 39.54 -4.58
CA PRO A 433 17.08 39.25 -5.99
C PRO A 433 15.88 39.72 -6.83
N ARG A 434 16.13 40.14 -8.07
CA ARG A 434 15.06 40.54 -9.00
C ARG A 434 14.70 39.37 -9.91
N LEU A 435 13.51 38.82 -9.73
CA LEU A 435 12.98 37.77 -10.62
C LEU A 435 12.45 38.39 -11.93
N ASP A 436 13.31 38.53 -12.94
CA ASP A 436 12.92 38.98 -14.29
C ASP A 436 12.66 37.78 -15.20
N LEU A 437 11.46 37.19 -15.07
CA LEU A 437 11.03 36.05 -15.87
C LEU A 437 11.14 36.32 -17.38
N LYS A 438 10.82 37.54 -17.84
CA LYS A 438 10.85 37.87 -19.27
C LYS A 438 12.28 37.84 -19.81
N ARG A 439 13.22 38.44 -19.08
CA ARG A 439 14.64 38.38 -19.43
C ARG A 439 15.14 36.94 -19.41
N LYS A 440 14.79 36.16 -18.37
CA LYS A 440 15.24 34.78 -18.24
C LYS A 440 14.69 33.88 -19.34
N LYS A 441 13.40 34.00 -19.69
CA LYS A 441 12.80 33.32 -20.86
C LYS A 441 13.54 33.65 -22.15
N LYS A 442 13.88 34.92 -22.38
CA LYS A 442 14.63 35.31 -23.59
C LYS A 442 16.03 34.69 -23.65
N GLU A 443 16.72 34.65 -22.52
CA GLU A 443 18.06 34.05 -22.39
C GLU A 443 18.00 32.54 -22.65
N VAL A 444 17.20 31.82 -21.87
CA VAL A 444 17.11 30.35 -21.93
C VAL A 444 16.53 29.88 -23.26
N ASN A 445 15.47 30.51 -23.79
CA ASN A 445 14.94 30.13 -25.09
C ASN A 445 15.95 30.40 -26.22
N GLY A 446 16.77 31.45 -26.10
CA GLY A 446 17.84 31.70 -27.05
C GLY A 446 18.92 30.60 -27.04
N LEU A 447 19.24 30.07 -25.87
CA LEU A 447 20.14 28.91 -25.73
C LEU A 447 19.50 27.62 -26.26
N MET A 448 18.21 27.39 -25.99
CA MET A 448 17.47 26.24 -26.54
C MET A 448 17.36 26.29 -28.07
N ASP A 449 17.13 27.47 -28.64
CA ASP A 449 17.12 27.67 -30.10
C ASP A 449 18.50 27.38 -30.71
N ALA A 450 19.58 27.82 -30.05
CA ALA A 450 20.95 27.53 -30.47
C ALA A 450 21.26 26.02 -30.38
N LEU A 451 20.83 25.36 -29.30
CA LEU A 451 20.97 23.92 -29.11
C LEU A 451 20.23 23.13 -30.20
N ASN A 452 18.99 23.50 -30.50
CA ASN A 452 18.21 22.89 -31.58
C ASN A 452 18.84 23.10 -32.96
N LEU A 453 19.45 24.27 -33.20
CA LEU A 453 20.18 24.54 -34.43
C LEU A 453 21.46 23.70 -34.52
N ASP A 454 22.21 23.57 -33.42
CA ASP A 454 23.42 22.76 -33.36
C ASP A 454 23.12 21.28 -33.56
N THR A 455 22.06 20.73 -32.95
CA THR A 455 21.59 19.36 -33.19
C THR A 455 21.31 19.10 -34.68
N LYS A 456 20.70 20.05 -35.39
CA LYS A 456 20.45 19.94 -36.84
C LYS A 456 21.75 20.03 -37.66
N LEU A 457 22.71 20.83 -37.22
CA LEU A 457 23.99 21.01 -37.92
C LEU A 457 24.98 19.87 -37.66
N ALA A 458 24.96 19.26 -36.47
CA ALA A 458 25.81 18.14 -36.07
C ALA A 458 25.64 16.93 -36.99
N ALA A 459 24.45 16.76 -37.58
CA ALA A 459 24.22 15.76 -38.63
C ALA A 459 25.07 15.97 -39.90
N THR A 460 25.62 17.18 -40.10
CA THR A 460 26.39 17.57 -41.30
C THR A 460 27.81 18.04 -41.01
N ARG A 461 28.16 18.28 -39.73
CA ARG A 461 29.44 18.88 -39.32
C ARG A 461 30.13 18.02 -38.28
N ASP A 462 31.45 17.88 -38.43
CA ASP A 462 32.30 17.10 -37.53
C ASP A 462 32.47 17.68 -36.10
N ARG A 463 31.91 18.85 -35.79
CA ARG A 463 31.99 19.47 -34.46
C ARG A 463 30.64 20.05 -34.05
N SER A 464 30.16 19.61 -32.90
CA SER A 464 28.92 20.06 -32.24
C SER A 464 29.28 20.78 -30.95
N ASN A 465 28.67 21.94 -30.70
CA ASN A 465 28.81 22.71 -29.45
C ASN A 465 27.75 22.32 -28.41
N ARG A 466 27.13 21.15 -28.58
CA ARG A 466 25.95 20.75 -27.82
C ARG A 466 26.19 20.63 -26.32
N GLU A 467 27.28 20.02 -25.88
CA GLU A 467 27.57 19.83 -24.45
C GLU A 467 27.75 21.18 -23.73
N GLU A 468 28.39 22.14 -24.39
CA GLU A 468 28.56 23.50 -23.88
C GLU A 468 27.20 24.21 -23.76
N LEU A 469 26.37 24.16 -24.82
CA LEU A 469 25.03 24.76 -24.79
C LEU A 469 24.11 24.13 -23.73
N LEU A 470 24.15 22.80 -23.58
CA LEU A 470 23.43 22.10 -22.52
C LEU A 470 23.88 22.56 -21.13
N THR A 471 25.20 22.65 -20.93
CA THR A 471 25.78 23.16 -19.68
C THR A 471 25.36 24.58 -19.39
N GLU A 472 25.39 25.47 -20.39
CA GLU A 472 24.95 26.85 -20.23
C GLU A 472 23.46 26.97 -19.87
N VAL A 473 22.58 26.14 -20.48
CA VAL A 473 21.15 26.12 -20.11
C VAL A 473 20.99 25.69 -18.67
N VAL A 474 21.62 24.57 -18.28
CA VAL A 474 21.52 24.03 -16.92
C VAL A 474 22.06 25.02 -15.89
N ASP A 475 23.25 25.58 -16.10
CA ASP A 475 23.87 26.58 -15.21
C ASP A 475 23.01 27.84 -15.07
N SER A 476 22.40 28.26 -16.18
CA SER A 476 21.46 29.37 -16.19
C SER A 476 20.24 29.06 -15.31
N LEU A 477 19.68 27.85 -15.36
CA LEU A 477 18.56 27.45 -14.52
C LEU A 477 18.95 27.28 -13.05
N THR A 478 20.03 26.53 -12.76
CA THR A 478 20.46 26.18 -11.39
C THR A 478 20.86 27.41 -10.57
N SER A 479 21.56 28.37 -11.18
CA SER A 479 21.90 29.64 -10.53
C SER A 479 20.65 30.45 -10.16
N TRP A 480 19.60 30.37 -10.99
CA TRP A 480 18.36 31.12 -10.79
C TRP A 480 17.45 30.50 -9.73
N LEU A 481 17.54 29.19 -9.49
CA LEU A 481 16.79 28.50 -8.44
C LEU A 481 17.07 29.09 -7.04
N ASN A 482 18.32 29.48 -6.76
CA ASN A 482 18.67 30.14 -5.49
C ASN A 482 17.98 31.51 -5.34
N ASP A 483 17.92 32.31 -6.42
CA ASP A 483 17.25 33.61 -6.42
C ASP A 483 15.75 33.46 -6.16
N ILE A 484 15.12 32.48 -6.82
CA ILE A 484 13.70 32.17 -6.65
C ILE A 484 13.41 31.77 -5.20
N TRP A 485 14.22 30.86 -4.64
CA TRP A 485 14.10 30.43 -3.26
C TRP A 485 14.26 31.60 -2.28
N SER A 486 15.31 32.41 -2.42
CA SER A 486 15.54 33.55 -1.52
C SER A 486 14.36 34.54 -1.53
N VAL A 487 13.82 34.89 -2.69
CA VAL A 487 12.68 35.83 -2.80
C VAL A 487 11.44 35.34 -2.05
N ALA A 488 11.07 34.07 -2.21
CA ALA A 488 9.87 33.52 -1.57
C ALA A 488 10.08 33.09 -0.11
N TYR A 489 11.24 32.49 0.21
CA TYR A 489 11.52 31.93 1.52
C TYR A 489 12.09 32.95 2.49
N GLU A 490 13.09 33.74 2.09
CA GLU A 490 13.77 34.69 3.00
C GLU A 490 13.12 36.07 3.03
N PHE A 491 12.61 36.54 1.89
CA PHE A 491 11.95 37.85 1.79
C PHE A 491 10.45 37.78 1.99
N HIS A 492 9.85 36.58 1.92
CA HIS A 492 8.40 36.35 2.05
C HIS A 492 7.57 37.20 1.08
N ASP A 493 8.06 37.37 -0.15
CA ASP A 493 7.43 38.24 -1.15
C ASP A 493 7.38 37.56 -2.53
N ASN A 494 6.55 38.10 -3.42
CA ASN A 494 6.43 37.67 -4.83
C ASN A 494 6.19 36.16 -5.02
N TYR A 495 5.49 35.50 -4.09
CA TYR A 495 5.20 34.05 -4.12
C TYR A 495 4.66 33.56 -5.47
N HIS A 496 3.71 34.29 -6.06
CA HIS A 496 3.15 33.96 -7.36
C HIS A 496 4.19 34.05 -8.48
N LEU A 497 5.01 35.11 -8.50
CA LEU A 497 6.08 35.24 -9.51
C LEU A 497 7.14 34.15 -9.34
N ALA A 498 7.53 33.84 -8.10
CA ALA A 498 8.42 32.72 -7.80
C ALA A 498 7.88 31.39 -8.34
N HIS A 499 6.58 31.12 -8.15
CA HIS A 499 5.92 29.93 -8.70
C HIS A 499 5.90 29.90 -10.23
N VAL A 500 5.56 31.01 -10.91
CA VAL A 500 5.62 31.06 -12.39
C VAL A 500 7.06 30.88 -12.91
N CYS A 501 8.06 31.36 -12.17
CA CYS A 501 9.46 31.10 -12.49
C CYS A 501 9.81 29.60 -12.35
N LEU A 502 9.32 28.92 -11.31
CA LEU A 502 9.52 27.48 -11.13
C LEU A 502 8.82 26.65 -12.21
N LEU A 503 7.59 27.02 -12.61
CA LEU A 503 6.89 26.38 -13.73
C LEU A 503 7.72 26.48 -15.01
N PHE A 504 8.26 27.67 -15.31
CA PHE A 504 9.14 27.84 -16.47
C PHE A 504 10.41 26.99 -16.37
N THR A 505 11.06 26.93 -15.20
CA THR A 505 12.25 26.10 -15.02
C THR A 505 11.96 24.61 -15.17
N ALA A 506 10.82 24.13 -14.66
CA ALA A 506 10.39 22.74 -14.79
C ALA A 506 10.03 22.38 -16.26
N ASP A 507 9.35 23.27 -16.97
CA ASP A 507 9.03 23.14 -18.39
C ASP A 507 10.28 23.01 -19.26
N VAL A 508 11.28 23.88 -19.03
CA VAL A 508 12.57 23.79 -19.75
C VAL A 508 13.31 22.50 -19.39
N ALA A 509 13.33 22.09 -18.12
CA ALA A 509 13.97 20.85 -17.69
C ALA A 509 13.33 19.61 -18.34
N SER A 510 12.01 19.56 -18.48
CA SER A 510 11.30 18.51 -19.23
C SER A 510 11.64 18.56 -20.72
N THR A 511 11.61 19.75 -21.32
CA THR A 511 11.92 19.94 -22.75
C THR A 511 13.32 19.45 -23.10
N LEU A 512 14.31 19.67 -22.22
CA LEU A 512 15.69 19.20 -22.42
C LEU A 512 15.80 17.68 -22.57
N VAL A 513 14.94 16.92 -21.87
CA VAL A 513 14.92 15.45 -21.92
C VAL A 513 14.29 14.95 -23.22
N GLU A 514 13.33 15.71 -23.76
CA GLU A 514 12.53 15.36 -24.93
C GLU A 514 13.16 15.79 -26.27
N ILE A 515 14.25 16.55 -26.29
CA ILE A 515 14.83 17.05 -27.55
C ILE A 515 15.26 15.86 -28.43
N PRO A 516 14.62 15.67 -29.60
CA PRO A 516 14.94 14.58 -30.50
C PRO A 516 16.29 14.79 -31.18
N GLY A 517 16.97 13.70 -31.52
CA GLY A 517 18.28 13.74 -32.17
C GLY A 517 19.43 14.07 -31.21
N ILE A 518 19.20 14.00 -29.89
CA ILE A 518 20.23 14.15 -28.87
C ILE A 518 21.18 12.93 -28.82
N GLY A 519 21.77 12.48 -29.93
CA GLY A 519 22.81 11.42 -29.94
C GLY A 519 22.49 10.25 -28.99
N CYS A 520 23.50 9.73 -28.28
CA CYS A 520 23.25 8.83 -27.16
C CYS A 520 22.70 9.60 -25.95
N LYS A 521 21.54 9.19 -25.40
CA LYS A 521 20.91 9.81 -24.21
C LYS A 521 21.80 9.74 -22.97
N CYS A 522 22.77 8.81 -22.90
CA CYS A 522 23.61 8.60 -21.72
C CYS A 522 24.43 9.84 -21.33
N SER A 523 24.97 10.61 -22.28
CA SER A 523 25.71 11.85 -21.96
C SER A 523 24.81 12.90 -21.27
N LEU A 524 23.56 13.02 -21.72
CA LEU A 524 22.58 13.91 -21.10
C LEU A 524 22.13 13.40 -19.73
N MET A 525 21.86 12.10 -19.60
CA MET A 525 21.39 11.50 -18.34
C MET A 525 22.47 11.49 -17.26
N ASN A 526 23.75 11.40 -17.64
CA ASN A 526 24.89 11.34 -16.72
C ASN A 526 25.57 12.69 -16.49
N MET A 527 25.06 13.79 -17.07
CA MET A 527 25.64 15.11 -16.87
C MET A 527 25.61 15.50 -15.38
N PRO A 528 26.75 15.78 -14.74
CA PRO A 528 26.77 16.18 -13.33
C PRO A 528 26.21 17.59 -13.17
N ILE A 529 25.29 17.75 -12.21
CA ILE A 529 24.64 19.04 -11.93
C ILE A 529 24.69 19.30 -10.43
N ASP A 530 25.44 20.33 -10.05
CA ASP A 530 25.56 20.77 -8.66
C ASP A 530 24.70 21.99 -8.39
N ILE A 531 23.80 21.90 -7.41
CA ILE A 531 22.94 23.00 -6.99
C ILE A 531 23.18 23.29 -5.52
N THR A 532 23.62 24.51 -5.22
CA THR A 532 23.78 24.98 -3.84
C THR A 532 22.79 26.09 -3.54
N ILE A 533 21.87 25.85 -2.60
CA ILE A 533 20.97 26.86 -2.05
C ILE A 533 21.63 27.48 -0.82
N LYS A 534 21.83 28.81 -0.84
CA LYS A 534 22.51 29.58 0.20
C LYS A 534 21.58 30.64 0.76
N ALA A 535 21.59 30.79 2.07
CA ALA A 535 20.95 31.90 2.74
C ALA A 535 21.66 33.23 2.46
N ARG A 536 21.00 34.34 2.79
CA ARG A 536 21.52 35.71 2.62
C ARG A 536 22.87 35.95 3.30
N ASP A 537 23.15 35.27 4.40
CA ASP A 537 24.43 35.33 5.13
C ASP A 537 25.53 34.48 4.47
N GLY A 538 25.22 33.79 3.36
CA GLY A 538 26.11 32.89 2.65
C GLY A 538 26.11 31.47 3.20
N LYS A 539 25.37 31.18 4.28
CA LYS A 539 25.28 29.84 4.86
C LYS A 539 24.60 28.89 3.88
N MET A 540 25.22 27.74 3.63
CA MET A 540 24.61 26.68 2.83
C MET A 540 23.40 26.10 3.58
N ILE A 541 22.24 26.08 2.91
CA ILE A 541 20.99 25.51 3.42
C ILE A 541 20.79 24.11 2.88
N LYS A 542 20.95 23.92 1.57
CA LYS A 542 20.87 22.60 0.94
C LYS A 542 21.82 22.54 -0.26
N SER A 543 22.44 21.39 -0.45
CA SER A 543 23.18 21.04 -1.66
C SER A 543 22.51 19.85 -2.34
N PHE A 544 22.52 19.84 -3.67
CA PHE A 544 22.08 18.74 -4.50
C PHE A 544 23.22 18.39 -5.46
N VAL A 545 23.58 17.10 -5.49
CA VAL A 545 24.42 16.50 -6.53
C VAL A 545 23.47 15.64 -7.35
N LEU A 546 23.29 16.03 -8.60
CA LEU A 546 22.28 15.48 -9.50
C LEU A 546 22.94 14.96 -10.78
N ARG A 547 22.36 13.93 -11.39
CA ARG A 547 22.79 13.37 -12.68
C ARG A 547 21.69 13.61 -13.70
N GLY A 548 22.02 14.39 -14.72
CA GLY A 548 21.16 14.74 -15.84
C GLY A 548 20.05 15.76 -15.55
N PRO A 549 19.55 16.49 -16.56
CA PRO A 549 18.53 17.52 -16.37
C PRO A 549 17.19 16.99 -15.83
N HIS A 550 16.85 15.72 -16.08
CA HIS A 550 15.61 15.11 -15.58
C HIS A 550 15.53 15.10 -14.04
N THR A 551 16.67 15.02 -13.35
CA THR A 551 16.72 15.05 -11.88
C THR A 551 16.63 16.45 -11.28
N LEU A 552 16.71 17.53 -12.09
CA LEU A 552 16.45 18.91 -11.64
C LEU A 552 15.08 19.06 -10.96
N ARG A 553 14.11 18.24 -11.38
CA ARG A 553 12.77 18.11 -10.79
C ARG A 553 12.83 17.96 -9.26
N LYS A 554 13.83 17.25 -8.72
CA LYS A 554 14.03 17.08 -7.26
C LYS A 554 14.29 18.41 -6.55
N ALA A 555 15.20 19.24 -7.09
CA ALA A 555 15.51 20.54 -6.52
C ALA A 555 14.34 21.52 -6.68
N ILE A 556 13.64 21.49 -7.82
CA ILE A 556 12.47 22.35 -8.08
C ILE A 556 11.34 22.02 -7.09
N LEU A 557 11.00 20.75 -6.90
CA LEU A 557 9.97 20.30 -5.95
C LEU A 557 10.35 20.62 -4.50
N TRP A 558 11.63 20.52 -4.15
CA TRP A 558 12.13 20.99 -2.86
C TRP A 558 11.85 22.48 -2.68
N ILE A 559 12.17 23.33 -3.66
CA ILE A 559 11.92 24.77 -3.58
C ILE A 559 10.42 25.08 -3.52
N TRP A 560 9.55 24.41 -4.30
CA TRP A 560 8.10 24.61 -4.17
C TRP A 560 7.57 24.30 -2.78
N ARG A 561 8.07 23.24 -2.13
CA ARG A 561 7.73 22.95 -0.74
C ARG A 561 8.09 24.12 0.19
N GLU A 562 9.30 24.65 0.05
CA GLU A 562 9.77 25.80 0.83
C GLU A 562 8.91 27.06 0.57
N VAL A 563 8.55 27.31 -0.69
CA VAL A 563 7.67 28.40 -1.12
C VAL A 563 6.29 28.27 -0.45
N PHE A 564 5.65 27.10 -0.54
CA PHE A 564 4.31 26.90 0.02
C PHE A 564 4.27 26.96 1.55
N VAL A 565 5.26 26.38 2.24
CA VAL A 565 5.32 26.47 3.70
C VAL A 565 5.58 27.92 4.15
N SER A 566 6.47 28.66 3.47
CA SER A 566 6.67 30.10 3.72
C SER A 566 5.39 30.90 3.48
N MET A 567 4.68 30.61 2.39
CA MET A 567 3.43 31.26 2.01
C MET A 567 2.30 30.99 3.02
N LEU A 568 2.21 29.77 3.56
CA LEU A 568 1.26 29.43 4.64
C LEU A 568 1.60 30.13 5.96
N ALA A 569 2.89 30.27 6.28
CA ALA A 569 3.34 30.91 7.51
C ALA A 569 3.20 32.44 7.48
N TYR A 570 3.64 33.07 6.39
CA TYR A 570 3.83 34.53 6.32
C TYR A 570 2.98 35.24 5.27
N GLY A 571 2.38 34.52 4.32
CA GLY A 571 1.55 35.12 3.28
C GLY A 571 0.26 35.76 3.81
N SER A 572 -0.30 36.69 3.05
CA SER A 572 -1.64 37.26 3.30
C SER A 572 -2.72 36.19 3.06
N SER A 573 -3.95 36.43 3.57
CA SER A 573 -5.08 35.52 3.32
C SER A 573 -5.38 35.35 1.83
N SER A 574 -5.27 36.44 1.05
CA SER A 574 -5.42 36.39 -0.41
C SER A 574 -4.34 35.53 -1.06
N THR A 575 -3.08 35.69 -0.64
CA THR A 575 -1.98 34.86 -1.13
C THR A 575 -2.24 33.40 -0.78
N LYS A 576 -2.51 33.05 0.50
CA LYS A 576 -2.78 31.65 0.92
C LYS A 576 -3.91 30.98 0.15
N SER A 577 -4.93 31.73 -0.27
CA SER A 577 -6.05 31.20 -1.06
C SER A 577 -5.66 30.73 -2.47
N LYS A 578 -4.49 31.13 -2.97
CA LYS A 578 -3.96 30.71 -4.28
C LYS A 578 -3.18 29.40 -4.26
N ILE A 579 -2.83 28.87 -3.08
CA ILE A 579 -2.02 27.64 -2.98
C ILE A 579 -2.69 26.45 -3.70
N PRO A 580 -4.01 26.21 -3.59
CA PRO A 580 -4.65 25.10 -4.32
C PRO A 580 -4.50 25.19 -5.84
N GLU A 581 -4.65 26.38 -6.43
CA GLU A 581 -4.45 26.64 -7.86
C GLU A 581 -2.99 26.36 -8.26
N MET A 582 -2.03 26.80 -7.45
CA MET A 582 -0.60 26.56 -7.70
C MET A 582 -0.22 25.07 -7.55
N ILE A 583 -0.91 24.31 -6.71
CA ILE A 583 -0.71 22.85 -6.58
C ILE A 583 -1.24 22.14 -7.84
N GLU A 584 -2.39 22.59 -8.35
CA GLU A 584 -2.94 22.11 -9.64
C GLU A 584 -2.00 22.42 -10.81
N ASP A 585 -1.36 23.59 -10.85
CA ASP A 585 -0.34 23.90 -11.85
C ASP A 585 0.87 22.93 -11.79
N VAL A 586 1.30 22.52 -10.60
CA VAL A 586 2.39 21.54 -10.43
C VAL A 586 1.98 20.17 -10.94
N GLU A 587 0.76 19.72 -10.62
CA GLU A 587 0.22 18.46 -11.12
C GLU A 587 0.10 18.45 -12.65
N MET A 588 -0.49 19.50 -13.24
CA MET A 588 -0.64 19.59 -14.69
C MET A 588 0.69 19.55 -15.43
N LEU A 589 1.77 20.10 -14.84
CA LEU A 589 3.09 20.14 -15.45
C LEU A 589 3.92 18.87 -15.23
N MET A 590 3.79 18.22 -14.06
CA MET A 590 4.72 17.17 -13.62
C MET A 590 4.06 15.86 -13.19
N GLY A 591 2.74 15.73 -13.33
CA GLY A 591 1.98 14.58 -12.86
C GLY A 591 1.62 14.64 -11.37
N TRP A 592 0.71 13.77 -10.95
CA TRP A 592 0.24 13.71 -9.57
C TRP A 592 1.32 13.22 -8.60
N GLU A 593 2.29 12.43 -9.07
CA GLU A 593 3.44 11.91 -8.34
C GLU A 593 4.33 13.05 -7.82
N ALA A 594 4.37 14.17 -8.55
CA ALA A 594 5.09 15.36 -8.13
C ALA A 594 4.52 15.93 -6.81
N LEU A 595 3.22 15.78 -6.55
CA LEU A 595 2.58 16.30 -5.33
C LEU A 595 3.06 15.55 -4.07
N GLU A 596 3.23 14.23 -4.18
CA GLU A 596 3.84 13.43 -3.12
C GLU A 596 5.30 13.84 -2.92
N ARG A 597 6.09 13.84 -4.00
CA ARG A 597 7.51 14.17 -3.96
C ARG A 597 7.74 15.56 -3.39
N LEU A 598 6.86 16.52 -3.67
CA LEU A 598 6.90 17.86 -3.11
C LEU A 598 6.90 17.82 -1.58
N LEU A 599 6.03 17.02 -0.94
CA LEU A 599 6.02 16.88 0.52
C LEU A 599 7.36 16.39 1.08
N TYR A 600 8.00 15.46 0.37
CA TYR A 600 9.28 14.87 0.75
C TYR A 600 10.50 15.61 0.18
N GLY A 601 10.32 16.85 -0.30
CA GLY A 601 11.41 17.70 -0.79
C GLY A 601 12.08 17.14 -2.04
N GLY A 602 11.27 16.63 -2.98
CA GLY A 602 11.68 16.05 -4.25
C GLY A 602 12.01 14.56 -4.24
N ARG A 603 11.90 13.87 -3.08
CA ARG A 603 12.18 12.43 -2.96
C ARG A 603 10.90 11.60 -3.13
N SER A 604 10.99 10.43 -3.76
CA SER A 604 9.90 9.44 -3.79
C SER A 604 9.84 8.68 -2.46
N PHE A 605 8.64 8.42 -1.93
CA PHE A 605 8.45 7.58 -0.76
C PHE A 605 8.26 6.10 -1.15
N VAL A 606 7.55 5.84 -2.25
CA VAL A 606 7.10 4.49 -2.65
C VAL A 606 8.18 3.64 -3.32
N SER A 607 9.20 4.24 -3.98
CA SER A 607 10.19 3.48 -4.78
C SER A 607 11.12 2.56 -3.98
N LYS A 608 10.99 2.48 -2.65
CA LYS A 608 11.78 1.54 -1.83
C LYS A 608 11.22 0.11 -1.81
N HIS A 609 10.01 -0.12 -2.34
CA HIS A 609 9.37 -1.44 -2.27
C HIS A 609 9.45 -2.26 -3.56
N GLU A 610 9.85 -1.65 -4.67
CA GLU A 610 10.23 -2.38 -5.87
C GLU A 610 11.75 -2.49 -5.83
N GLY A 611 12.23 -3.70 -5.53
CA GLY A 611 13.65 -3.93 -5.32
C GLY A 611 14.45 -3.56 -6.56
N PHE A 612 15.48 -2.73 -6.36
CA PHE A 612 16.71 -2.75 -7.16
C PHE A 612 16.68 -2.22 -8.61
N GLU A 613 15.75 -1.36 -9.02
CA GLU A 613 15.78 -0.79 -10.39
C GLU A 613 15.57 0.74 -10.44
N ASP A 614 16.26 1.50 -9.58
CA ASP A 614 16.43 2.94 -9.78
C ASP A 614 17.95 3.23 -9.91
N ASP A 615 18.45 2.92 -11.12
CA ASP A 615 19.41 3.66 -11.96
C ASP A 615 20.68 4.30 -11.34
N ASP A 616 21.64 3.53 -10.82
CA ASP A 616 23.04 4.01 -10.77
C ASP A 616 24.13 2.91 -10.61
N VAL A 617 23.81 1.62 -10.71
CA VAL A 617 24.81 0.54 -10.78
C VAL A 617 24.57 -0.27 -12.04
N TRP A 618 25.10 0.24 -13.16
CA TRP A 618 25.36 -0.60 -14.33
C TRP A 618 26.62 -1.39 -14.01
N ASP A 619 26.47 -2.60 -13.47
CA ASP A 619 27.54 -3.60 -13.53
C ASP A 619 27.64 -4.03 -15.01
N ASP A 620 28.73 -3.62 -15.66
CA ASP A 620 29.21 -4.17 -16.92
C ASP A 620 29.57 -5.65 -16.70
N ASP A 621 28.58 -6.54 -16.70
CA ASP A 621 28.76 -7.99 -16.84
C ASP A 621 28.29 -8.42 -18.24
N ASP A 622 28.95 -7.88 -19.27
CA ASP A 622 29.05 -8.52 -20.58
C ASP A 622 30.48 -9.06 -20.70
N ASP A 623 30.67 -10.34 -20.37
CA ASP A 623 31.54 -11.22 -21.15
C ASP A 623 31.14 -12.69 -20.90
N ASP A 624 30.57 -13.28 -21.94
CA ASP A 624 30.43 -14.71 -22.15
C ASP A 624 31.78 -15.42 -21.94
N ASP A 625 31.81 -16.49 -21.16
CA ASP A 625 32.41 -17.76 -21.63
C ASP A 625 32.01 -18.94 -20.73
N ASP A 626 31.36 -19.89 -21.38
CA ASP A 626 31.10 -21.25 -20.93
C ASP A 626 32.41 -21.97 -20.56
N GLU A 627 32.74 -22.19 -19.28
CA GLU A 627 33.50 -23.38 -18.87
C GLU A 627 33.08 -23.93 -17.50
N GLU A 628 32.43 -25.09 -17.56
CA GLU A 628 32.13 -25.99 -16.46
C GLU A 628 33.45 -26.56 -15.88
N PHE A 629 33.91 -26.04 -14.74
CA PHE A 629 34.92 -26.71 -13.89
C PHE A 629 34.48 -26.78 -12.41
N PRO A 630 34.58 -27.96 -11.77
CA PRO A 630 34.31 -28.11 -10.36
C PRO A 630 35.56 -27.94 -9.49
N ASP A 631 35.30 -27.65 -8.22
CA ASP A 631 36.13 -27.71 -7.02
C ASP A 631 37.01 -26.51 -6.63
N ASP A 632 36.66 -25.99 -5.45
CA ASP A 632 37.51 -25.63 -4.33
C ASP A 632 38.74 -24.74 -4.62
N ASN A 633 38.59 -23.44 -4.40
CA ASN A 633 39.50 -22.73 -3.48
C ASN A 633 38.96 -21.36 -3.05
N VAL A 634 38.98 -21.19 -1.73
CA VAL A 634 38.82 -19.94 -0.98
C VAL A 634 39.91 -18.96 -1.40
N PHE A 635 39.56 -17.87 -2.09
CA PHE A 635 40.40 -16.69 -2.18
C PHE A 635 39.60 -15.41 -1.99
N ASP A 636 40.20 -14.58 -1.15
CA ASP A 636 39.80 -13.30 -0.57
C ASP A 636 39.67 -12.23 -1.68
N TYR A 637 38.43 -11.83 -2.01
CA TYR A 637 38.20 -10.63 -2.84
C TYR A 637 38.08 -9.42 -1.91
N VAL A 638 39.16 -8.64 -1.89
CA VAL A 638 39.19 -7.28 -1.33
C VAL A 638 38.37 -6.40 -2.28
N ILE A 639 37.18 -6.03 -1.84
CA ILE A 639 36.39 -4.97 -2.48
C ILE A 639 37.13 -3.65 -2.18
N GLU A 640 37.68 -3.03 -3.23
CA GLU A 640 38.18 -1.66 -3.16
C GLU A 640 36.96 -0.73 -3.03
N GLU A 641 36.73 -0.26 -1.80
CA GLU A 641 35.78 0.81 -1.50
C GLU A 641 36.28 2.12 -2.14
N ASP A 642 35.74 2.47 -3.31
CA ASP A 642 35.88 3.82 -3.85
C ASP A 642 35.15 4.81 -2.93
N GLY A 643 35.95 5.61 -2.24
CA GLY A 643 35.54 6.50 -1.16
C GLY A 643 34.95 7.82 -1.64
N ASP A 644 33.62 7.84 -1.79
CA ASP A 644 32.79 9.06 -1.76
C ASP A 644 31.91 9.08 -0.50
N GLU A 645 32.54 8.95 0.68
CA GLU A 645 31.88 8.80 1.99
C GLU A 645 31.55 10.12 2.73
N ASP A 646 31.70 11.31 2.15
CA ASP A 646 31.79 12.53 2.96
C ASP A 646 30.50 13.37 3.19
N TYR A 647 29.32 12.96 2.72
CA TYR A 647 28.06 13.61 3.13
C TYR A 647 26.89 12.63 3.29
N VAL A 648 27.02 11.70 4.24
CA VAL A 648 25.86 10.96 4.74
C VAL A 648 24.92 11.96 5.44
N ASP A 649 23.91 12.46 4.71
CA ASP A 649 22.80 13.29 5.19
C ASP A 649 22.28 12.65 6.51
N GLU A 650 22.57 13.26 7.67
CA GLU A 650 22.23 12.74 9.02
C GLU A 650 20.72 12.46 9.20
N ASP A 651 19.89 12.90 8.26
CA ASP A 651 18.44 12.63 8.19
C ASP A 651 18.09 11.15 7.91
N SER A 652 19.02 10.33 7.40
CA SER A 652 18.75 8.95 6.97
C SER A 652 18.50 7.93 8.09
N ARG A 653 18.76 8.26 9.36
CA ARG A 653 18.60 7.32 10.50
C ARG A 653 17.18 7.22 11.07
N HIS A 654 16.18 7.82 10.43
CA HIS A 654 14.81 7.84 10.93
C HIS A 654 13.98 6.68 10.35
N THR A 655 13.21 6.02 11.22
CA THR A 655 12.32 4.94 10.82
C THR A 655 11.27 5.44 9.83
N PRO A 656 11.00 4.76 8.70
CA PRO A 656 10.15 5.23 7.58
C PRO A 656 8.78 5.84 7.94
N ASN A 657 8.26 5.53 9.12
CA ASN A 657 6.95 5.97 9.60
C ASN A 657 7.01 7.10 10.65
N GLY A 658 8.17 7.74 10.84
CA GLY A 658 8.32 8.86 11.76
C GLY A 658 7.70 10.15 11.21
N PRO A 659 6.98 10.95 12.03
CA PRO A 659 6.45 12.26 11.64
C PRO A 659 7.51 13.32 11.27
N SER A 660 8.79 12.92 11.24
CA SER A 660 9.95 13.76 10.93
C SER A 660 10.25 13.89 9.44
N PHE A 661 9.81 12.99 8.55
CA PHE A 661 10.22 13.02 7.13
C PHE A 661 9.75 14.26 6.34
N ILE A 662 8.67 14.90 6.76
CA ILE A 662 8.12 16.10 6.12
C ILE A 662 8.77 17.37 6.71
N HIS A 663 9.56 17.25 7.78
CA HIS A 663 10.20 18.38 8.45
C HIS A 663 11.58 18.67 7.85
N ALA A 664 11.84 19.92 7.46
CA ALA A 664 13.19 20.34 7.09
C ALA A 664 13.91 20.96 8.30
N THR A 665 15.15 20.55 8.55
CA THR A 665 15.95 20.98 9.72
C THR A 665 16.19 22.48 9.81
N HIS A 666 16.16 23.20 8.68
CA HIS A 666 16.31 24.65 8.62
C HIS A 666 15.02 25.43 8.90
N TRP A 667 13.86 24.76 9.03
CA TRP A 667 12.61 25.44 9.33
C TRP A 667 12.57 25.96 10.77
N PRO A 668 12.16 27.22 10.99
CA PRO A 668 11.78 27.65 12.33
C PRO A 668 10.49 26.93 12.76
N GLU A 669 10.28 26.77 14.07
CA GLU A 669 9.09 26.11 14.65
C GLU A 669 7.77 26.68 14.11
N SER A 670 7.72 28.00 13.89
CA SER A 670 6.56 28.70 13.33
C SER A 670 6.21 28.28 11.90
N MET A 671 7.19 27.84 11.11
CA MET A 671 6.95 27.25 9.78
C MET A 671 6.65 25.77 9.87
N ALA A 672 7.35 25.07 10.78
CA ALA A 672 7.20 23.63 10.96
C ALA A 672 5.73 23.23 11.18
N GLN A 673 4.95 23.98 11.95
CA GLN A 673 3.52 23.71 12.17
C GLN A 673 2.66 23.74 10.89
N HIS A 674 3.06 24.49 9.85
CA HIS A 674 2.29 24.64 8.62
C HIS A 674 2.48 23.48 7.64
N ARG A 675 3.44 22.59 7.87
CA ARG A 675 3.65 21.38 7.06
C ARG A 675 2.41 20.49 7.02
N THR A 676 1.68 20.41 8.14
CA THR A 676 0.45 19.62 8.26
C THR A 676 -0.64 20.18 7.34
N ARG A 677 -0.73 21.52 7.25
CA ARG A 677 -1.70 22.20 6.37
C ARG A 677 -1.35 22.03 4.89
N LEU A 678 -0.07 22.09 4.52
CA LEU A 678 0.36 21.82 3.15
C LEU A 678 0.00 20.38 2.73
N ARG A 679 0.27 19.42 3.62
CA ARG A 679 -0.09 18.01 3.42
C ARG A 679 -1.60 17.80 3.26
N GLU A 680 -2.43 18.48 4.04
CA GLU A 680 -3.89 18.45 3.84
C GLU A 680 -4.31 18.97 2.46
N LEU A 681 -3.73 20.10 2.00
CA LEU A 681 -4.04 20.65 0.68
C LEU A 681 -3.64 19.70 -0.46
N ILE A 682 -2.52 18.99 -0.30
CA ILE A 682 -2.06 17.98 -1.26
C ILE A 682 -2.92 16.71 -1.20
N GLU A 683 -3.28 16.23 -0.01
CA GLU A 683 -4.21 15.12 0.19
C GLU A 683 -5.57 15.43 -0.45
N ASP A 684 -6.10 16.65 -0.27
CA ASP A 684 -7.35 17.12 -0.90
C ASP A 684 -7.27 17.11 -2.44
N ARG A 685 -6.15 17.57 -3.02
CA ARG A 685 -5.95 17.53 -4.49
C ARG A 685 -5.85 16.10 -4.99
N LEU A 686 -5.06 15.26 -4.33
CA LEU A 686 -4.91 13.85 -4.72
C LEU A 686 -6.24 13.08 -4.61
N HIS A 687 -7.08 13.34 -3.59
CA HIS A 687 -8.44 12.79 -3.53
C HIS A 687 -9.30 13.23 -4.73
N THR A 688 -9.14 14.48 -5.19
CA THR A 688 -9.87 14.99 -6.36
C THR A 688 -9.47 14.22 -7.63
N ILE A 689 -8.17 14.01 -7.83
CA ILE A 689 -7.64 13.24 -8.98
C ILE A 689 -8.05 11.76 -8.87
N PHE A 690 -7.89 11.15 -7.69
CA PHE A 690 -8.26 9.77 -7.42
C PHE A 690 -9.74 9.47 -7.68
N ARG A 691 -10.62 10.43 -7.38
CA ARG A 691 -12.06 10.29 -7.68
C ARG A 691 -12.33 10.27 -9.19
N ALA A 692 -11.53 10.94 -10.00
CA ALA A 692 -11.67 10.92 -11.45
C ALA A 692 -11.05 9.65 -12.05
N MET A 693 -9.85 9.27 -11.59
CA MET A 693 -9.07 8.16 -12.13
C MET A 693 -8.38 7.41 -10.96
N PRO A 694 -9.07 6.44 -10.33
CA PRO A 694 -8.48 5.69 -9.24
C PRO A 694 -7.35 4.79 -9.76
N SER A 695 -6.19 4.83 -9.12
CA SER A 695 -5.06 3.93 -9.39
C SER A 695 -4.50 3.35 -8.09
N MET A 696 -3.81 2.21 -8.19
CA MET A 696 -3.23 1.55 -7.01
C MET A 696 -2.11 2.38 -6.38
N ASP A 697 -1.30 3.05 -7.21
CA ASP A 697 -0.18 3.86 -6.72
C ASP A 697 -0.69 5.11 -6.00
N MET A 698 -1.66 5.81 -6.59
CA MET A 698 -2.28 6.96 -5.94
C MET A 698 -3.02 6.55 -4.66
N PHE A 699 -3.65 5.37 -4.62
CA PHE A 699 -4.22 4.81 -3.39
C PHE A 699 -3.15 4.68 -2.29
N ASN A 700 -1.99 4.12 -2.62
CA ASN A 700 -0.88 3.94 -1.68
C ASN A 700 -0.29 5.27 -1.22
N VAL A 701 -0.11 6.22 -2.14
CA VAL A 701 0.42 7.55 -1.85
C VAL A 701 -0.51 8.33 -0.91
N ILE A 702 -1.81 8.41 -1.22
CA ILE A 702 -2.78 9.12 -0.37
C ILE A 702 -2.81 8.48 1.03
N ARG A 703 -2.77 7.15 1.09
CA ARG A 703 -2.70 6.41 2.36
C ARG A 703 -1.40 6.69 3.13
N ALA A 704 -0.26 6.82 2.45
CA ALA A 704 1.04 7.07 3.06
C ALA A 704 1.16 8.48 3.64
N ILE A 705 0.61 9.49 2.97
CA ILE A 705 0.67 10.88 3.44
C ILE A 705 -0.42 11.20 4.49
N SER A 706 -1.48 10.40 4.57
CA SER A 706 -2.60 10.65 5.48
C SER A 706 -2.21 10.60 6.96
N ALA A 707 -2.85 11.47 7.76
CA ALA A 707 -2.71 11.43 9.23
C ALA A 707 -3.43 10.23 9.86
N ASN A 708 -4.43 9.70 9.16
CA ASN A 708 -5.20 8.56 9.60
C ASN A 708 -5.42 7.60 8.42
N PRO A 709 -4.39 6.77 8.10
CA PRO A 709 -4.43 5.85 6.97
C PRO A 709 -5.65 4.92 6.96
N ILE A 710 -6.24 4.63 8.13
CA ILE A 710 -7.39 3.74 8.27
C ILE A 710 -8.67 4.43 7.82
N VAL A 711 -8.88 5.68 8.20
CA VAL A 711 -10.04 6.46 7.75
C VAL A 711 -9.90 6.79 6.27
N THR A 712 -8.71 7.16 5.83
CA THR A 712 -8.40 7.41 4.42
C THR A 712 -8.61 6.15 3.57
N ASP A 713 -8.18 4.96 4.02
CA ASP A 713 -8.48 3.69 3.36
C ASP A 713 -9.99 3.50 3.14
N GLN A 714 -10.83 3.83 4.13
CA GLN A 714 -12.29 3.70 4.01
C GLN A 714 -12.88 4.70 3.00
N ILE A 715 -12.38 5.93 2.99
CA ILE A 715 -12.81 6.97 2.03
C ILE A 715 -12.41 6.56 0.62
N LEU A 716 -11.15 6.18 0.40
CA LEU A 716 -10.65 5.76 -0.91
C LEU A 716 -11.37 4.52 -1.44
N LEU A 717 -11.65 3.52 -0.59
CA LEU A 717 -12.41 2.33 -1.01
C LEU A 717 -13.87 2.66 -1.36
N LYS A 718 -14.47 3.66 -0.69
CA LYS A 718 -15.79 4.17 -1.04
C LYS A 718 -15.77 4.89 -2.39
N GLU A 719 -14.80 5.79 -2.60
CA GLU A 719 -14.62 6.50 -3.87
C GLU A 719 -14.31 5.54 -5.01
N THR A 720 -13.48 4.51 -4.77
CA THR A 720 -13.21 3.43 -5.74
C THR A 720 -14.52 2.75 -6.12
N ASN A 721 -15.35 2.37 -5.15
CA ASN A 721 -16.63 1.70 -5.42
C ASN A 721 -17.61 2.58 -6.22
N GLU A 722 -17.63 3.89 -5.99
CA GLU A 722 -18.51 4.84 -6.69
C GLU A 722 -18.05 5.11 -8.14
N ASN A 723 -16.77 4.89 -8.45
CA ASN A 723 -16.17 5.19 -9.75
C ASN A 723 -15.80 3.96 -10.58
N ALA A 724 -15.72 2.76 -9.99
CA ALA A 724 -15.19 1.53 -10.61
C ALA A 724 -15.83 1.13 -11.96
N THR A 725 -17.00 1.66 -12.29
CA THR A 725 -17.79 1.24 -13.46
C THR A 725 -17.96 2.36 -14.50
N LYS A 726 -17.18 3.45 -14.40
CA LYS A 726 -17.37 4.63 -15.26
C LYS A 726 -16.60 4.53 -16.58
N SER A 727 -15.44 3.88 -16.58
CA SER A 727 -14.59 3.61 -17.74
C SER A 727 -13.78 2.32 -17.55
N SER A 728 -13.13 1.83 -18.61
CA SER A 728 -12.15 0.75 -18.54
C SER A 728 -11.06 1.05 -17.49
N ASP A 729 -10.44 2.23 -17.53
CA ASP A 729 -9.34 2.58 -16.63
C ASP A 729 -9.78 2.61 -15.16
N THR A 730 -10.98 3.15 -14.88
CA THR A 730 -11.52 3.13 -13.50
C THR A 730 -11.82 1.72 -12.99
N LEU A 731 -12.21 0.80 -13.88
CA LEU A 731 -12.44 -0.60 -13.53
C LEU A 731 -11.11 -1.31 -13.25
N VAL A 732 -10.10 -1.10 -14.09
CA VAL A 732 -8.75 -1.63 -13.93
C VAL A 732 -8.15 -1.16 -12.60
N GLY A 733 -8.21 0.15 -12.34
CA GLY A 733 -7.78 0.74 -11.07
C GLY A 733 -8.50 0.13 -9.87
N ALA A 734 -9.83 -0.03 -9.95
CA ALA A 734 -10.61 -0.66 -8.89
C ALA A 734 -10.22 -2.14 -8.67
N LEU A 735 -10.02 -2.91 -9.75
CA LEU A 735 -9.57 -4.30 -9.65
C LEU A 735 -8.18 -4.39 -9.01
N ALA A 736 -7.24 -3.53 -9.39
CA ALA A 736 -5.91 -3.48 -8.79
C ALA A 736 -5.98 -3.20 -7.27
N ILE A 737 -6.78 -2.19 -6.88
CA ILE A 737 -7.00 -1.82 -5.47
C ILE A 737 -7.63 -2.96 -4.68
N TYR A 738 -8.73 -3.56 -5.18
CA TYR A 738 -9.39 -4.66 -4.47
C TYR A 738 -8.55 -5.94 -4.46
N THR A 739 -7.70 -6.15 -5.45
CA THR A 739 -6.73 -7.26 -5.48
C THR A 739 -5.70 -7.09 -4.38
N SER A 740 -5.10 -5.90 -4.24
CA SER A 740 -4.16 -5.61 -3.14
C SER A 740 -4.81 -5.74 -1.76
N LYS A 741 -6.08 -5.36 -1.62
CA LYS A 741 -6.86 -5.53 -0.38
C LYS A 741 -7.45 -6.93 -0.20
N VAL A 742 -7.17 -7.87 -1.12
CA VAL A 742 -7.64 -9.26 -1.10
C VAL A 742 -9.18 -9.36 -0.95
N ASN A 743 -9.92 -8.43 -1.54
CA ASN A 743 -11.38 -8.35 -1.42
C ASN A 743 -12.08 -9.13 -2.53
N ALA A 744 -12.08 -10.47 -2.41
CA ALA A 744 -12.63 -11.37 -3.42
C ALA A 744 -14.10 -11.09 -3.78
N PHE A 745 -14.94 -10.70 -2.81
CA PHE A 745 -16.35 -10.39 -3.05
C PHE A 745 -16.52 -9.19 -4.00
N ARG A 746 -15.75 -8.12 -3.78
CA ARG A 746 -15.81 -6.92 -4.65
C ARG A 746 -15.26 -7.21 -6.04
N ILE A 747 -14.16 -7.95 -6.14
CA ILE A 747 -13.59 -8.40 -7.42
C ILE A 747 -14.64 -9.19 -8.20
N TYR A 748 -15.26 -10.20 -7.57
CA TYR A 748 -16.30 -11.01 -8.20
C TYR A 748 -17.46 -10.16 -8.70
N THR A 749 -17.99 -9.28 -7.84
CA THR A 749 -19.13 -8.41 -8.19
C THR A 749 -18.82 -7.53 -9.41
N LEU A 750 -17.62 -6.92 -9.45
CA LEU A 750 -17.19 -6.09 -10.57
C LEU A 750 -17.02 -6.90 -11.86
N LEU A 751 -16.39 -8.06 -11.81
CA LEU A 751 -16.19 -8.91 -12.99
C LEU A 751 -17.50 -9.50 -13.52
N ASP A 752 -18.43 -9.87 -12.65
CA ASP A 752 -19.74 -10.40 -13.01
C ASP A 752 -20.59 -9.36 -13.76
N THR A 753 -20.54 -8.10 -13.30
CA THR A 753 -21.40 -7.03 -13.83
C THR A 753 -20.74 -6.18 -14.93
N HIS A 754 -19.41 -6.03 -14.92
CA HIS A 754 -18.69 -5.05 -15.73
C HIS A 754 -17.46 -5.61 -16.46
N SER A 755 -17.26 -6.94 -16.55
CA SER A 755 -16.13 -7.50 -17.31
C SER A 755 -16.07 -7.10 -18.78
N HIS A 756 -17.19 -6.64 -19.36
CA HIS A 756 -17.25 -6.11 -20.72
C HIS A 756 -16.48 -4.78 -20.92
N LEU A 757 -16.11 -4.08 -19.84
CA LEU A 757 -15.28 -2.88 -19.89
C LEU A 757 -13.78 -3.19 -19.93
N LEU A 758 -13.38 -4.45 -19.66
CA LEU A 758 -11.97 -4.84 -19.69
C LEU A 758 -11.49 -5.00 -21.12
N ARG A 759 -10.31 -4.46 -21.39
CA ARG A 759 -9.60 -4.58 -22.66
C ARG A 759 -8.61 -5.74 -22.59
N PRO A 760 -8.19 -6.27 -23.75
CA PRO A 760 -7.08 -7.22 -23.84
C PRO A 760 -5.79 -6.83 -23.10
N CYS A 761 -5.39 -5.55 -23.14
CA CYS A 761 -4.21 -5.02 -22.44
C CYS A 761 -4.33 -5.10 -20.91
N ASP A 762 -5.56 -5.09 -20.37
CA ASP A 762 -5.82 -5.14 -18.93
C ASP A 762 -5.63 -6.57 -18.33
N ALA A 763 -5.11 -7.51 -19.13
CA ALA A 763 -4.99 -8.92 -18.76
C ALA A 763 -4.15 -9.14 -17.49
N GLU A 764 -3.09 -8.38 -17.26
CA GLU A 764 -2.24 -8.56 -16.08
C GLU A 764 -3.01 -8.27 -14.77
N VAL A 765 -3.74 -7.16 -14.73
CA VAL A 765 -4.57 -6.80 -13.57
C VAL A 765 -5.68 -7.83 -13.37
N LEU A 766 -6.30 -8.29 -14.46
CA LEU A 766 -7.30 -9.35 -14.41
C LEU A 766 -6.72 -10.68 -13.90
N GLN A 767 -5.52 -11.08 -14.33
CA GLN A 767 -4.84 -12.28 -13.83
C GLN A 767 -4.57 -12.20 -12.33
N LYS A 768 -4.07 -11.05 -11.83
CA LYS A 768 -3.87 -10.82 -10.39
C LYS A 768 -5.21 -10.90 -9.63
N ALA A 769 -6.28 -10.33 -10.17
CA ALA A 769 -7.62 -10.39 -9.57
C ALA A 769 -8.20 -11.83 -9.54
N VAL A 770 -8.06 -12.58 -10.63
CA VAL A 770 -8.49 -13.99 -10.72
C VAL A 770 -7.68 -14.88 -9.78
N ARG A 771 -6.40 -14.57 -9.52
CA ARG A 771 -5.61 -15.24 -8.48
C ARG A 771 -6.24 -15.11 -7.10
N VAL A 772 -6.70 -13.92 -6.73
CA VAL A 772 -7.40 -13.68 -5.45
C VAL A 772 -8.72 -14.46 -5.40
N LEU A 773 -9.49 -14.47 -6.49
CA LEU A 773 -10.74 -15.24 -6.56
C LEU A 773 -10.50 -16.75 -6.37
N ALA A 774 -9.45 -17.29 -6.98
CA ALA A 774 -9.11 -18.71 -6.89
C ALA A 774 -8.74 -19.16 -5.47
N GLY A 775 -8.15 -18.28 -4.67
CA GLY A 775 -7.85 -18.51 -3.25
C GLY A 775 -9.05 -18.35 -2.31
N SER A 776 -10.25 -18.07 -2.84
CA SER A 776 -11.45 -17.73 -2.07
C SER A 776 -12.64 -18.65 -2.37
N GLY A 777 -13.83 -18.32 -1.83
CA GLY A 777 -15.09 -19.02 -2.13
C GLY A 777 -15.56 -18.93 -3.59
N TYR A 778 -14.88 -18.14 -4.44
CA TYR A 778 -15.22 -17.91 -5.86
C TYR A 778 -14.37 -18.69 -6.86
N SER A 779 -13.73 -19.79 -6.43
CA SER A 779 -12.83 -20.58 -7.28
C SER A 779 -13.47 -21.12 -8.57
N SER A 780 -14.77 -21.45 -8.56
CA SER A 780 -15.49 -21.87 -9.78
C SER A 780 -15.59 -20.75 -10.81
N ASN A 781 -15.88 -19.52 -10.37
CA ASN A 781 -15.94 -18.35 -11.25
C ASN A 781 -14.55 -17.98 -11.77
N ALA A 782 -13.52 -18.12 -10.93
CA ALA A 782 -12.13 -17.93 -11.34
C ALA A 782 -11.76 -18.89 -12.49
N LEU A 783 -12.14 -20.17 -12.40
CA LEU A 783 -11.93 -21.18 -13.44
C LEU A 783 -12.66 -20.84 -14.74
N GLU A 784 -13.89 -20.37 -14.67
CA GLU A 784 -14.68 -19.98 -15.84
C GLU A 784 -14.05 -18.79 -16.58
N ILE A 785 -13.65 -17.74 -15.83
CA ILE A 785 -12.94 -16.59 -16.39
C ILE A 785 -11.64 -17.05 -17.05
N LEU A 786 -10.87 -17.89 -16.37
CA LEU A 786 -9.60 -18.40 -16.88
C LEU A 786 -9.76 -19.21 -18.18
N GLU A 787 -10.75 -20.11 -18.26
CA GLU A 787 -11.04 -20.88 -19.48
C GLU A 787 -11.45 -19.95 -20.63
N ARG A 788 -12.30 -18.95 -20.35
CA ARG A 788 -12.72 -17.95 -21.32
C ARG A 788 -11.53 -17.15 -21.86
N GLU A 789 -10.71 -16.57 -20.98
CA GLU A 789 -9.58 -15.71 -21.36
C GLU A 789 -8.49 -16.48 -22.12
N LEU A 790 -8.21 -17.74 -21.75
CA LEU A 790 -7.30 -18.60 -22.52
C LEU A 790 -7.84 -18.85 -23.94
N LEU A 791 -9.13 -19.17 -24.08
CA LEU A 791 -9.75 -19.40 -25.38
C LEU A 791 -9.80 -18.14 -26.23
N ASP A 792 -10.05 -16.98 -25.64
CA ASP A 792 -10.03 -15.69 -26.33
C ASP A 792 -8.61 -15.34 -26.78
N THR A 793 -7.60 -15.60 -25.96
CA THR A 793 -6.19 -15.43 -26.36
C THR A 793 -5.81 -16.37 -27.51
N ILE A 794 -6.26 -17.63 -27.48
CA ILE A 794 -6.07 -18.60 -28.58
C ILE A 794 -6.73 -18.11 -29.88
N ARG A 795 -7.94 -17.55 -29.80
CA ARG A 795 -8.64 -16.97 -30.97
C ARG A 795 -7.91 -15.74 -31.50
N ALA A 796 -7.36 -14.90 -30.62
CA ALA A 796 -6.56 -13.75 -31.02
C ALA A 796 -5.25 -14.16 -31.73
N ILE A 797 -4.56 -15.18 -31.21
CA ILE A 797 -3.40 -15.80 -31.88
C ILE A 797 -3.81 -16.35 -33.25
N HIS A 798 -4.92 -17.06 -33.35
CA HIS A 798 -5.42 -17.59 -34.62
C HIS A 798 -5.79 -16.48 -35.61
N ALA A 799 -6.47 -15.42 -35.18
CA ALA A 799 -6.80 -14.28 -36.03
C ALA A 799 -5.53 -13.56 -36.55
N ALA A 800 -4.54 -13.36 -35.68
CA ALA A 800 -3.24 -12.79 -36.05
C ALA A 800 -2.50 -13.69 -37.06
N LEU A 801 -2.59 -15.02 -36.89
CA LEU A 801 -2.04 -15.98 -37.85
C LEU A 801 -2.77 -15.93 -39.18
N THR A 802 -4.10 -15.91 -39.20
CA THR A 802 -4.89 -15.85 -40.45
C THR A 802 -4.65 -14.54 -41.22
N ALA A 803 -4.27 -13.44 -40.53
CA ALA A 803 -3.84 -12.22 -41.21
C ALA A 803 -2.55 -12.42 -42.05
N VAL A 804 -1.66 -13.33 -41.64
CA VAL A 804 -0.42 -13.69 -42.36
C VAL A 804 -0.62 -14.89 -43.30
N PHE A 805 -1.42 -15.86 -42.88
CA PHE A 805 -1.69 -17.12 -43.57
C PHE A 805 -3.18 -17.22 -43.94
N GLY A 806 -3.65 -16.38 -44.85
CA GLY A 806 -5.07 -16.16 -45.13
C GLY A 806 -5.84 -17.39 -45.62
N LEU A 807 -5.13 -18.39 -46.13
CA LEU A 807 -5.74 -19.64 -46.61
C LEU A 807 -5.69 -20.77 -45.57
N VAL A 808 -5.11 -20.56 -44.38
CA VAL A 808 -4.94 -21.61 -43.36
C VAL A 808 -6.27 -22.27 -42.94
N ASP A 809 -7.37 -21.52 -43.04
CA ASP A 809 -8.70 -21.99 -42.67
C ASP A 809 -9.48 -22.67 -43.78
N HIS A 810 -8.99 -22.65 -45.02
CA HIS A 810 -9.65 -23.30 -46.14
C HIS A 810 -9.71 -24.82 -45.94
N THR A 811 -10.85 -25.41 -46.32
CA THR A 811 -11.10 -26.85 -46.17
C THR A 811 -10.02 -27.70 -46.83
N GLU A 812 -9.50 -27.26 -47.99
CA GLU A 812 -8.44 -27.94 -48.73
C GLU A 812 -7.16 -28.06 -47.90
N HIS A 813 -6.70 -26.95 -47.32
CA HIS A 813 -5.51 -26.91 -46.48
C HIS A 813 -5.69 -27.64 -45.15
N LYS A 814 -6.91 -27.69 -44.60
CA LYS A 814 -7.24 -28.50 -43.42
C LYS A 814 -7.14 -30.01 -43.71
N ILE A 815 -7.62 -30.44 -44.87
CA ILE A 815 -7.46 -31.84 -45.33
C ILE A 815 -5.98 -32.16 -45.52
N ASP A 816 -5.20 -31.25 -46.12
CA ASP A 816 -3.77 -31.45 -46.30
C ASP A 816 -3.01 -31.58 -44.97
N VAL A 817 -3.36 -30.80 -43.95
CA VAL A 817 -2.79 -30.97 -42.59
C VAL A 817 -3.07 -32.38 -42.05
N GLU A 818 -4.29 -32.89 -42.20
CA GLU A 818 -4.63 -34.25 -41.75
C GLU A 818 -3.84 -35.33 -42.52
N GLU A 819 -3.57 -35.13 -43.82
CA GLU A 819 -2.69 -36.01 -44.59
C GLU A 819 -1.22 -35.91 -44.15
N ILE A 820 -0.72 -34.71 -43.86
CA ILE A 820 0.63 -34.49 -43.31
C ILE A 820 0.77 -35.20 -41.97
N LEU A 821 -0.24 -35.12 -41.10
CA LEU A 821 -0.22 -35.74 -39.77
C LEU A 821 -0.14 -37.27 -39.81
N LYS A 822 -0.57 -37.91 -40.91
CA LYS A 822 -0.44 -39.37 -41.13
C LYS A 822 0.98 -39.80 -41.51
N LEU A 823 1.79 -38.89 -42.05
CA LEU A 823 3.18 -39.18 -42.41
C LEU A 823 4.04 -39.33 -41.15
N ARG A 824 5.07 -40.18 -41.22
CA ARG A 824 6.00 -40.39 -40.09
C ARG A 824 6.69 -39.08 -39.73
N ALA A 825 6.62 -38.70 -38.45
CA ALA A 825 7.32 -37.54 -37.91
C ALA A 825 8.82 -37.61 -38.23
N GLY A 826 9.41 -36.51 -38.70
CA GLY A 826 10.83 -36.42 -39.07
C GLY A 826 11.20 -36.99 -40.46
N SER A 827 10.28 -37.65 -41.18
CA SER A 827 10.55 -38.11 -42.56
C SER A 827 10.76 -36.93 -43.53
N SER A 828 11.61 -37.12 -44.54
CA SER A 828 11.84 -36.09 -45.58
C SER A 828 10.56 -35.74 -46.33
N GLU A 829 9.74 -36.75 -46.67
CA GLU A 829 8.44 -36.56 -47.32
C GLU A 829 7.51 -35.64 -46.52
N ARG A 830 7.48 -35.80 -45.19
CA ARG A 830 6.70 -34.94 -44.30
C ARG A 830 7.23 -33.51 -44.28
N LYS A 831 8.55 -33.33 -44.14
CA LYS A 831 9.19 -31.99 -44.18
C LYS A 831 8.89 -31.26 -45.49
N ASP A 832 9.05 -31.95 -46.62
CA ASP A 832 8.78 -31.39 -47.95
C ASP A 832 7.30 -31.02 -48.14
N ARG A 833 6.38 -31.80 -47.56
CA ARG A 833 4.94 -31.51 -47.63
C ARG A 833 4.54 -30.37 -46.70
N ILE A 834 5.15 -30.28 -45.51
CA ILE A 834 4.96 -29.15 -44.58
C ILE A 834 5.42 -27.85 -45.24
N GLN A 835 6.63 -27.82 -45.80
CA GLN A 835 7.17 -26.63 -46.45
C GLN A 835 6.24 -26.15 -47.57
N ARG A 836 5.85 -27.05 -48.48
CA ARG A 836 4.90 -26.73 -49.56
C ARG A 836 3.54 -26.26 -49.04
N TRP A 837 3.06 -26.84 -47.95
CA TRP A 837 1.80 -26.43 -47.33
C TRP A 837 1.91 -25.02 -46.73
N VAL A 838 2.96 -24.72 -45.96
CA VAL A 838 3.21 -23.38 -45.39
C VAL A 838 3.34 -22.34 -46.49
N ASP A 839 4.09 -22.65 -47.56
CA ASP A 839 4.25 -21.75 -48.70
C ASP A 839 2.92 -21.50 -49.43
N SER A 840 2.05 -22.52 -49.51
CA SER A 840 0.75 -22.42 -50.18
C SER A 840 -0.29 -21.60 -49.42
N ILE A 841 -0.20 -21.54 -48.09
CA ILE A 841 -1.16 -20.79 -47.25
C ILE A 841 -0.74 -19.35 -46.97
N LEU A 842 0.51 -19.00 -47.28
CA LEU A 842 1.07 -17.68 -47.09
C LEU A 842 0.31 -16.66 -47.95
N THR A 843 -0.20 -15.60 -47.33
CA THR A 843 -0.85 -14.53 -48.08
C THR A 843 0.20 -13.77 -48.90
N HIS A 844 0.20 -13.95 -50.21
CA HIS A 844 1.05 -13.13 -51.09
C HIS A 844 0.61 -11.67 -51.02
N ALA A 845 1.54 -10.78 -50.61
CA ALA A 845 1.44 -9.33 -50.51
C ALA A 845 -0.01 -8.78 -50.46
N ALA A 846 -0.52 -8.61 -49.25
CA ALA A 846 -1.77 -7.90 -49.05
C ALA A 846 -1.69 -6.49 -49.66
N PRO A 847 -2.79 -5.95 -50.22
CA PRO A 847 -2.85 -4.54 -50.62
C PRO A 847 -2.40 -3.64 -49.47
N MET A 848 -1.73 -2.54 -49.84
CA MET A 848 -1.10 -1.55 -48.97
C MET A 848 -1.80 -1.40 -47.60
N ASN A 849 -1.04 -1.55 -46.51
CA ASN A 849 -1.58 -1.49 -45.14
C ASN A 849 -2.46 -0.23 -44.97
N PRO A 850 -3.72 -0.36 -44.50
CA PRO A 850 -4.63 0.78 -44.35
C PRO A 850 -4.08 1.89 -43.45
N VAL A 851 -3.14 1.59 -42.54
CA VAL A 851 -2.41 2.60 -41.76
C VAL A 851 -1.41 3.35 -42.60
N ALA A 852 -0.63 2.66 -43.44
CA ALA A 852 0.25 3.33 -44.41
C ALA A 852 -0.57 4.20 -45.38
N PHE A 853 -1.76 3.74 -45.75
CA PHE A 853 -2.71 4.52 -46.54
C PHE A 853 -3.27 5.72 -45.75
N ALA A 854 -3.66 5.55 -44.48
CA ALA A 854 -4.16 6.62 -43.62
C ALA A 854 -3.08 7.66 -43.31
N ALA A 855 -1.86 7.24 -42.99
CA ALA A 855 -0.70 8.10 -42.79
C ALA A 855 -0.39 8.90 -44.08
N MET A 856 -0.44 8.24 -45.23
CA MET A 856 -0.31 8.88 -46.54
C MET A 856 -1.44 9.89 -46.81
N MET A 857 -2.68 9.59 -46.41
CA MET A 857 -3.84 10.48 -46.55
C MET A 857 -3.81 11.66 -45.56
N MET A 858 -3.23 11.47 -44.38
CA MET A 858 -3.06 12.52 -43.36
C MET A 858 -1.81 13.39 -43.60
N GLY A 859 -1.07 13.16 -44.68
CA GLY A 859 0.10 13.96 -45.04
C GLY A 859 1.29 13.77 -44.10
N PHE A 860 1.32 12.67 -43.34
CA PHE A 860 2.56 12.29 -42.65
C PHE A 860 3.61 12.01 -43.71
N PRO A 861 4.75 12.72 -43.71
CA PRO A 861 5.80 12.49 -44.67
C PRO A 861 6.31 11.07 -44.44
N MET A 862 5.90 10.13 -45.29
CA MET A 862 6.63 8.88 -45.43
C MET A 862 8.04 9.29 -45.84
N ALA A 863 9.02 9.03 -44.97
CA ALA A 863 10.38 9.48 -45.16
C ALA A 863 10.79 9.19 -46.61
N ALA A 864 11.24 10.23 -47.32
CA ALA A 864 11.61 10.16 -48.74
C ALA A 864 12.86 9.30 -49.00
N ALA A 865 13.26 8.45 -48.04
CA ALA A 865 14.34 7.48 -48.13
C ALA A 865 13.89 6.12 -48.69
N VAL A 866 12.68 6.03 -49.26
CA VAL A 866 12.28 4.91 -50.13
C VAL A 866 12.92 5.08 -51.52
N GLU A 867 14.25 5.21 -51.57
CA GLU A 867 14.99 4.98 -52.83
C GLU A 867 15.23 3.47 -52.96
N GLU A 868 14.44 2.87 -53.86
CA GLU A 868 14.62 1.58 -54.54
C GLU A 868 15.04 0.35 -53.69
N GLY A 869 14.04 -0.31 -53.08
CA GLY A 869 14.04 -1.79 -52.97
C GLY A 869 13.76 -2.40 -51.60
N GLY A 870 13.79 -1.62 -50.51
CA GLY A 870 13.47 -2.11 -49.18
C GLY A 870 11.96 -2.11 -48.90
N HIS A 871 11.33 -3.27 -48.81
CA HIS A 871 10.00 -3.42 -48.20
C HIS A 871 10.13 -3.24 -46.68
N GLU A 872 10.40 -2.03 -46.21
CA GLU A 872 10.34 -1.73 -44.78
C GLU A 872 8.86 -1.70 -44.34
N ASP A 873 8.53 -2.55 -43.37
CA ASP A 873 7.19 -2.64 -42.78
C ASP A 873 6.89 -1.34 -42.01
N PRO A 874 5.83 -0.59 -42.36
CA PRO A 874 5.41 0.59 -41.61
C PRO A 874 5.21 0.34 -40.11
N ALA A 875 4.98 -0.91 -39.70
CA ALA A 875 4.88 -1.28 -38.28
C ALA A 875 6.22 -1.22 -37.52
N GLY A 876 7.37 -1.27 -38.20
CA GLY A 876 8.68 -1.07 -37.56
C GLY A 876 8.84 0.33 -36.97
N PHE A 877 8.14 1.32 -37.52
CA PHE A 877 8.12 2.68 -36.95
C PHE A 877 7.49 2.70 -35.55
N LEU A 878 6.56 1.79 -35.24
CA LEU A 878 5.96 1.69 -33.90
C LEU A 878 6.94 1.09 -32.87
N ASP A 879 8.01 0.40 -33.30
CA ASP A 879 9.08 -0.06 -32.39
C ASP A 879 9.98 1.09 -31.95
N ASP A 880 10.12 2.14 -32.76
CA ASP A 880 10.94 3.31 -32.46
C ASP A 880 10.16 4.41 -31.70
N ILE A 881 8.83 4.33 -31.64
CA ILE A 881 8.02 5.27 -30.85
C ILE A 881 8.19 4.93 -29.36
N ASP A 882 8.51 5.98 -28.59
CA ASP A 882 8.81 5.90 -27.16
C ASP A 882 7.86 4.94 -26.42
N HIS A 883 8.44 3.93 -25.76
CA HIS A 883 7.67 2.89 -25.08
C HIS A 883 6.85 3.44 -23.92
N ALA A 884 7.19 4.64 -23.43
CA ALA A 884 6.64 5.21 -22.21
C ALA A 884 5.32 5.99 -22.37
N ASP A 885 4.84 6.25 -23.59
CA ASP A 885 3.61 7.05 -23.78
C ASP A 885 2.35 6.14 -23.74
N PRO A 886 1.48 6.28 -22.72
CA PRO A 886 0.29 5.45 -22.53
C PRO A 886 -0.80 5.69 -23.59
N ASP A 887 -0.83 6.85 -24.25
CA ASP A 887 -1.83 7.13 -25.29
C ASP A 887 -1.63 6.24 -26.53
N TRP A 888 -0.42 5.70 -26.72
CA TRP A 888 -0.12 4.75 -27.79
C TRP A 888 -0.38 3.30 -27.40
N GLU A 889 -0.65 3.00 -26.13
CA GLU A 889 -0.85 1.63 -25.68
C GLU A 889 -2.06 0.99 -26.36
N GLU A 890 -3.14 1.74 -26.58
CA GLU A 890 -4.33 1.26 -27.30
C GLU A 890 -4.01 0.94 -28.78
N LEU A 891 -3.19 1.77 -29.43
CA LEU A 891 -2.72 1.52 -30.80
C LEU A 891 -1.75 0.33 -30.84
N LYS A 892 -0.84 0.22 -29.86
CA LYS A 892 0.07 -0.92 -29.72
C LYS A 892 -0.73 -2.20 -29.52
N GLU A 893 -1.78 -2.20 -28.72
CA GLU A 893 -2.67 -3.35 -28.54
C GLU A 893 -3.42 -3.68 -29.84
N GLU A 894 -3.85 -2.68 -30.62
CA GLU A 894 -4.53 -2.90 -31.91
C GLU A 894 -3.61 -3.54 -32.96
N PHE A 895 -2.35 -3.12 -33.03
CA PHE A 895 -1.40 -3.57 -34.06
C PHE A 895 -0.49 -4.72 -33.62
N ARG A 896 -0.22 -4.83 -32.32
CA ARG A 896 0.79 -5.70 -31.71
C ARG A 896 0.40 -6.12 -30.29
N PRO A 897 -0.74 -6.80 -30.13
CA PRO A 897 -1.17 -7.27 -28.82
C PRO A 897 -0.09 -8.17 -28.19
N PRO A 898 0.16 -8.07 -26.87
CA PRO A 898 1.13 -8.88 -26.13
C PRO A 898 0.60 -10.30 -25.89
N LEU A 899 0.32 -11.00 -27.00
CA LEU A 899 -0.39 -12.29 -27.01
C LEU A 899 0.37 -13.38 -26.26
N LYS A 900 1.71 -13.34 -26.30
CA LYS A 900 2.55 -14.31 -25.59
C LYS A 900 2.42 -14.09 -24.09
N GLU A 901 2.65 -12.87 -23.63
CA GLU A 901 2.65 -12.48 -22.22
C GLU A 901 1.26 -12.75 -21.60
N ARG A 902 0.20 -12.42 -22.33
CA ARG A 902 -1.18 -12.74 -21.96
C ARG A 902 -1.39 -14.25 -21.80
N PHE A 903 -1.00 -15.05 -22.80
CA PHE A 903 -1.18 -16.51 -22.77
C PHE A 903 -0.34 -17.18 -21.67
N ASP A 904 0.93 -16.79 -21.55
CA ASP A 904 1.87 -17.27 -20.54
C ASP A 904 1.35 -16.95 -19.12
N GLY A 905 0.90 -15.72 -18.88
CA GLY A 905 0.36 -15.30 -17.58
C GLY A 905 -0.84 -16.13 -17.14
N TRP A 906 -1.76 -16.45 -18.06
CA TRP A 906 -2.88 -17.35 -17.77
C TRP A 906 -2.44 -18.78 -17.49
N CYS A 907 -1.48 -19.29 -18.26
CA CYS A 907 -0.91 -20.62 -18.06
C CYS A 907 -0.17 -20.72 -16.71
N GLN A 908 0.63 -19.72 -16.34
CA GLN A 908 1.30 -19.63 -15.05
C GLN A 908 0.30 -19.58 -13.89
N LEU A 909 -0.77 -18.79 -14.03
CA LEU A 909 -1.82 -18.72 -13.02
C LEU A 909 -2.46 -20.08 -12.76
N THR A 910 -2.70 -20.88 -13.80
CA THR A 910 -3.21 -22.25 -13.61
C THR A 910 -2.23 -23.15 -12.85
N ALA A 911 -0.93 -23.01 -13.10
CA ALA A 911 0.08 -23.85 -12.45
C ALA A 911 0.09 -23.68 -10.92
N MET A 912 -0.34 -22.52 -10.43
CA MET A 912 -0.45 -22.22 -9.00
C MET A 912 -1.67 -22.87 -8.31
N TRP A 913 -2.65 -23.39 -9.06
CA TRP A 913 -3.92 -23.89 -8.48
C TRP A 913 -3.88 -25.38 -8.11
N LYS A 914 -4.69 -25.77 -7.12
CA LYS A 914 -4.81 -27.18 -6.67
C LYS A 914 -5.14 -28.10 -7.87
N GLU A 915 -4.41 -29.22 -7.95
CA GLU A 915 -4.31 -30.04 -9.16
C GLU A 915 -5.63 -30.60 -9.73
N THR A 916 -6.64 -30.87 -8.91
CA THR A 916 -7.80 -31.68 -9.33
C THR A 916 -8.76 -30.94 -10.25
N THR A 917 -9.14 -29.71 -9.93
CA THR A 917 -10.13 -28.93 -10.73
C THR A 917 -9.49 -28.32 -11.98
N ASN A 918 -8.21 -27.96 -11.90
CA ASN A 918 -7.45 -27.36 -12.99
C ASN A 918 -7.23 -28.32 -14.19
N LYS A 919 -7.07 -29.63 -13.92
CA LYS A 919 -6.80 -30.63 -14.97
C LYS A 919 -7.88 -30.68 -16.05
N THR A 920 -9.15 -30.49 -15.69
CA THR A 920 -10.28 -30.56 -16.63
C THR A 920 -10.34 -29.32 -17.51
N ALA A 921 -10.20 -28.12 -16.92
CA ALA A 921 -10.25 -26.86 -17.65
C ALA A 921 -9.14 -26.76 -18.72
N LEU A 922 -7.88 -27.04 -18.35
CA LEU A 922 -6.77 -27.03 -19.31
C LEU A 922 -6.92 -28.11 -20.41
N GLY A 923 -7.50 -29.25 -20.08
CA GLY A 923 -7.83 -30.29 -21.06
C GLY A 923 -8.87 -29.82 -22.08
N ASN A 924 -9.90 -29.10 -21.63
CA ASN A 924 -10.92 -28.50 -22.50
C ASN A 924 -10.32 -27.41 -23.40
N VAL A 925 -9.50 -26.52 -22.81
CA VAL A 925 -8.79 -25.46 -23.55
C VAL A 925 -7.90 -26.06 -24.64
N TYR A 926 -7.13 -27.09 -24.32
CA TYR A 926 -6.32 -27.82 -25.30
C TYR A 926 -7.16 -28.45 -26.42
N ALA A 927 -8.25 -29.14 -26.07
CA ALA A 927 -9.14 -29.75 -27.06
C ALA A 927 -9.74 -28.70 -28.01
N LYS A 928 -10.09 -27.53 -27.49
CA LYS A 928 -10.59 -26.40 -28.28
C LYS A 928 -9.50 -25.73 -29.11
N ALA A 929 -8.29 -25.57 -28.59
CA ALA A 929 -7.14 -25.05 -29.35
C ALA A 929 -6.89 -25.91 -30.60
N VAL A 930 -6.84 -27.24 -30.42
CA VAL A 930 -6.67 -28.20 -31.52
C VAL A 930 -7.88 -28.24 -32.47
N GLN A 931 -9.08 -27.95 -31.97
CA GLN A 931 -10.27 -27.82 -32.82
C GLN A 931 -10.19 -26.58 -33.74
N ILE A 932 -9.71 -25.45 -33.22
CA ILE A 932 -9.57 -24.19 -33.97
C ILE A 932 -8.38 -24.29 -34.94
N MET A 933 -7.25 -24.83 -34.47
CA MET A 933 -5.99 -24.93 -35.20
C MET A 933 -5.49 -26.38 -35.26
N PRO A 934 -5.99 -27.20 -36.22
CA PRO A 934 -5.65 -28.63 -36.32
C PRO A 934 -4.15 -28.93 -36.44
N TYR A 935 -3.39 -27.99 -37.03
CA TYR A 935 -1.94 -28.10 -37.19
C TYR A 935 -1.16 -28.09 -35.86
N LEU A 936 -1.76 -27.67 -34.73
CA LEU A 936 -1.15 -27.80 -33.40
C LEU A 936 -0.89 -29.26 -32.99
N ARG A 937 -1.48 -30.24 -33.69
CA ARG A 937 -1.15 -31.67 -33.53
C ARG A 937 0.24 -32.03 -34.07
N GLY A 938 0.85 -31.24 -34.93
CA GLY A 938 2.21 -31.46 -35.46
C GLY A 938 3.16 -30.38 -34.99
N ALA A 939 4.05 -30.67 -34.03
CA ALA A 939 5.00 -29.67 -33.52
C ALA A 939 5.92 -29.15 -34.63
N ASP A 940 6.31 -30.02 -35.55
CA ASP A 940 7.09 -29.71 -36.75
C ASP A 940 6.37 -28.78 -37.73
N ILE A 941 5.03 -28.91 -37.85
CA ILE A 941 4.23 -27.99 -38.67
C ILE A 941 4.28 -26.58 -38.07
N VAL A 942 4.12 -26.48 -36.75
CA VAL A 942 4.14 -25.20 -36.03
C VAL A 942 5.52 -24.55 -36.07
N GLU A 943 6.60 -25.34 -35.95
CA GLU A 943 7.97 -24.86 -36.08
C GLU A 943 8.24 -24.20 -37.44
N HIS A 944 7.79 -24.82 -38.55
CA HIS A 944 7.89 -24.20 -39.88
C HIS A 944 7.05 -22.92 -40.01
N LEU A 945 5.87 -22.84 -39.39
CA LEU A 945 5.09 -21.60 -39.34
C LEU A 945 5.83 -20.48 -38.58
N ILE A 946 6.49 -20.83 -37.46
CA ILE A 946 7.27 -19.90 -36.65
C ILE A 946 8.48 -19.39 -37.42
N VAL A 947 9.25 -20.29 -38.07
CA VAL A 947 10.37 -19.90 -38.95
C VAL A 947 9.89 -18.92 -40.02
N ARG A 948 8.75 -19.21 -40.66
CA ARG A 948 8.21 -18.33 -41.69
C ARG A 948 7.75 -16.99 -41.15
N LEU A 949 7.19 -16.94 -39.93
CA LEU A 949 6.83 -15.68 -39.27
C LEU A 949 8.06 -14.86 -38.86
N THR A 950 9.14 -15.50 -38.44
CA THR A 950 10.39 -14.79 -38.08
C THR A 950 11.11 -14.21 -39.29
N GLU A 951 10.91 -14.79 -40.47
CA GLU A 951 11.39 -14.23 -41.74
C GLU A 951 10.58 -12.98 -42.18
N LEU A 952 9.41 -12.76 -41.59
CA LEU A 952 8.57 -11.59 -41.86
C LEU A 952 8.84 -10.49 -40.82
N HIS A 953 9.28 -9.32 -41.28
CA HIS A 953 9.44 -8.13 -40.45
C HIS A 953 8.13 -7.80 -39.71
N GLY A 954 8.23 -7.34 -38.47
CA GLY A 954 7.07 -6.97 -37.64
C GLY A 954 6.27 -8.13 -37.02
N LYS A 955 6.43 -9.38 -37.48
CA LYS A 955 5.60 -10.54 -37.08
C LYS A 955 6.19 -11.44 -35.98
N THR A 956 7.31 -11.02 -35.38
CA THR A 956 7.99 -11.74 -34.30
C THR A 956 7.11 -11.98 -33.07
N HIS A 957 6.23 -11.02 -32.72
CA HIS A 957 5.28 -11.16 -31.61
C HIS A 957 4.28 -12.32 -31.81
N ILE A 958 3.79 -12.52 -33.05
CA ILE A 958 2.91 -13.65 -33.41
C ILE A 958 3.68 -14.96 -33.31
N ALA A 959 4.92 -15.00 -33.80
CA ALA A 959 5.79 -16.18 -33.72
C ALA A 959 6.01 -16.61 -32.27
N ARG A 960 6.32 -15.66 -31.39
CA ARG A 960 6.49 -15.85 -29.94
C ARG A 960 5.22 -16.38 -29.27
N ALA A 961 4.06 -15.84 -29.59
CA ALA A 961 2.78 -16.30 -29.05
C ALA A 961 2.43 -17.72 -29.54
N LEU A 962 2.65 -18.01 -30.83
CA LEU A 962 2.46 -19.34 -31.40
C LEU A 962 3.43 -20.37 -30.78
N GLN A 963 4.67 -20.00 -30.50
CA GLN A 963 5.63 -20.84 -29.79
C GLN A 963 5.12 -21.22 -28.39
N SER A 964 4.64 -20.24 -27.62
CA SER A 964 4.07 -20.53 -26.29
C SER A 964 2.86 -21.46 -26.37
N LEU A 965 1.92 -21.20 -27.30
CA LEU A 965 0.77 -22.06 -27.51
C LEU A 965 1.17 -23.49 -27.93
N SER A 966 2.21 -23.64 -28.77
CA SER A 966 2.78 -24.94 -29.16
C SER A 966 3.32 -25.69 -27.95
N ASN A 967 4.12 -25.02 -27.11
CA ASN A 967 4.69 -25.58 -25.88
C ASN A 967 3.59 -26.06 -24.93
N PHE A 968 2.53 -25.26 -24.75
CA PHE A 968 1.34 -25.66 -24.00
C PHE A 968 0.70 -26.93 -24.57
N CYS A 969 0.48 -27.00 -25.88
CA CYS A 969 -0.12 -28.18 -26.53
C CYS A 969 0.75 -29.44 -26.41
N ILE A 970 2.08 -29.31 -26.50
CA ILE A 970 3.04 -30.41 -26.26
C ILE A 970 2.92 -30.90 -24.82
N PHE A 971 2.89 -29.98 -23.85
CA PHE A 971 2.76 -30.31 -22.43
C PHE A 971 1.44 -31.04 -22.13
N GLN A 972 0.31 -30.55 -22.64
CA GLN A 972 -1.00 -31.19 -22.44
C GLN A 972 -1.08 -32.57 -23.10
N ARG A 973 -0.53 -32.75 -24.30
CA ARG A 973 -0.44 -34.07 -24.94
C ARG A 973 0.36 -35.06 -24.11
N LYS A 974 1.54 -34.66 -23.64
CA LYS A 974 2.37 -35.49 -22.76
C LYS A 974 1.58 -35.92 -21.52
N LYS A 975 0.87 -34.99 -20.89
CA LYS A 975 0.02 -35.23 -19.72
C LYS A 975 -1.12 -36.22 -20.00
N ILE A 976 -1.84 -36.06 -21.11
CA ILE A 976 -2.92 -36.97 -21.54
C ILE A 976 -2.36 -38.38 -21.80
N THR A 977 -1.24 -38.49 -22.51
CA THR A 977 -0.58 -39.78 -22.79
C THR A 977 -0.11 -40.46 -21.51
N THR A 978 0.50 -39.73 -20.58
CA THR A 978 0.90 -40.27 -19.28
C THR A 978 -0.30 -40.73 -18.46
N ALA A 979 -1.41 -39.97 -18.46
CA ALA A 979 -2.65 -40.36 -17.78
C ALA A 979 -3.27 -41.62 -18.39
N ALA A 980 -3.35 -41.70 -19.72
CA ALA A 980 -3.84 -42.88 -20.44
C ALA A 980 -2.96 -44.12 -20.19
N ASN A 981 -1.63 -43.96 -20.18
CA ASN A 981 -0.70 -45.03 -19.84
C ASN A 981 -0.83 -45.48 -18.39
N LYS A 982 -1.03 -44.55 -17.45
CA LYS A 982 -1.31 -44.86 -16.04
C LYS A 982 -2.64 -45.61 -15.89
N GLN A 983 -3.67 -45.22 -16.62
CA GLN A 983 -4.97 -45.89 -16.61
C GLN A 983 -4.89 -47.29 -17.23
N ARG A 984 -4.16 -47.48 -18.34
CA ARG A 984 -3.87 -48.79 -18.94
C ARG A 984 -3.10 -49.71 -17.98
N ARG A 985 -2.08 -49.17 -17.29
CA ARG A 985 -1.31 -49.91 -16.27
C ARG A 985 -2.16 -50.27 -15.05
N ALA A 986 -3.09 -49.41 -14.63
CA ALA A 986 -4.02 -49.68 -13.54
C ALA A 986 -5.06 -50.75 -13.93
N ALA A 987 -5.62 -50.67 -15.15
CA ALA A 987 -6.56 -51.65 -15.68
C ALA A 987 -5.90 -53.03 -15.86
N GLY A 988 -4.63 -53.09 -16.28
CA GLY A 988 -3.87 -54.33 -16.41
C GLY A 988 -3.46 -54.99 -15.08
N ARG A 989 -3.65 -54.33 -13.93
CA ARG A 989 -3.30 -54.85 -12.60
C ARG A 989 -4.51 -55.32 -11.76
N ALA A 990 -5.73 -55.26 -12.27
CA ALA A 990 -6.89 -55.81 -11.58
C ALA A 990 -6.78 -57.35 -11.50
N PRO A 991 -6.72 -57.96 -10.30
CA PRO A 991 -6.54 -59.40 -10.17
C PRO A 991 -7.78 -60.14 -10.66
N THR A 992 -7.59 -61.00 -11.65
CA THR A 992 -8.56 -62.02 -12.08
C THR A 992 -8.76 -63.03 -10.94
N SER A 993 -9.66 -62.72 -10.00
CA SER A 993 -10.13 -63.67 -9.00
C SER A 993 -11.37 -64.40 -9.52
N THR A 994 -11.16 -65.59 -10.10
CA THR A 994 -12.21 -66.56 -10.42
C THR A 994 -12.07 -67.80 -9.55
N THR A 995 -13.02 -68.01 -8.63
CA THR A 995 -13.57 -69.33 -8.24
C THR A 995 -14.81 -69.09 -7.36
N SER A 996 -16.03 -69.29 -7.88
CA SER A 996 -16.79 -70.55 -7.86
C SER A 996 -17.49 -70.84 -6.52
N THR A 997 -18.81 -70.65 -6.46
CA THR A 997 -19.73 -71.51 -5.69
C THR A 997 -21.19 -71.34 -6.17
N ALA A 998 -21.91 -72.45 -6.12
CA ALA A 998 -23.13 -72.82 -6.86
C ALA A 998 -24.45 -72.33 -6.20
N PRO A 999 -25.64 -72.57 -6.83
CA PRO A 999 -26.88 -71.82 -6.60
C PRO A 999 -27.89 -72.51 -5.66
N PHE A 1000 -28.65 -71.71 -4.91
CA PHE A 1000 -29.99 -72.05 -4.38
C PHE A 1000 -30.79 -70.75 -4.16
N GLY A 1001 -32.02 -70.65 -4.72
CA GLY A 1001 -32.94 -69.52 -4.51
C GLY A 1001 -33.81 -69.68 -3.24
N PRO A 1002 -34.98 -69.02 -3.10
CA PRO A 1002 -35.52 -67.84 -3.80
C PRO A 1002 -36.05 -66.73 -2.85
N SER A 1003 -36.57 -65.64 -3.42
CA SER A 1003 -37.72 -64.84 -2.96
C SER A 1003 -37.51 -63.38 -2.51
N ILE A 1004 -38.47 -62.56 -2.97
CA ILE A 1004 -38.96 -61.26 -2.48
C ILE A 1004 -38.38 -59.96 -3.12
N THR A 1005 -39.11 -59.49 -4.14
CA THR A 1005 -39.38 -58.10 -4.58
C THR A 1005 -39.71 -57.12 -3.41
N PRO A 1006 -39.64 -55.76 -3.53
CA PRO A 1006 -39.93 -54.99 -4.75
C PRO A 1006 -39.08 -53.71 -5.03
N SER A 1007 -39.14 -53.28 -6.30
CA SER A 1007 -39.32 -51.91 -6.83
C SER A 1007 -38.53 -50.75 -6.19
N PHE A 1008 -37.76 -49.96 -6.95
CA PHE A 1008 -38.31 -48.95 -7.86
C PHE A 1008 -37.37 -48.61 -9.03
N LEU A 1009 -37.98 -48.52 -10.21
CA LEU A 1009 -37.43 -47.99 -11.46
C LEU A 1009 -37.29 -46.45 -11.38
N PHE A 1010 -36.21 -45.91 -11.95
CA PHE A 1010 -36.30 -44.91 -13.02
C PHE A 1010 -35.10 -45.05 -13.96
N SER A 1011 -35.41 -45.36 -15.21
CA SER A 1011 -34.48 -45.48 -16.33
C SER A 1011 -34.64 -44.25 -17.21
N PHE A 1012 -33.53 -43.65 -17.63
CA PHE A 1012 -33.47 -42.81 -18.82
C PHE A 1012 -32.52 -43.48 -19.82
N HIS A 1013 -33.09 -43.92 -20.93
CA HIS A 1013 -32.38 -44.27 -22.15
C HIS A 1013 -31.77 -43.02 -22.79
N SER A 1014 -30.53 -43.12 -23.27
CA SER A 1014 -30.10 -42.37 -24.45
C SER A 1014 -29.31 -43.29 -25.36
N GLU A 1015 -29.51 -43.07 -26.65
CA GLU A 1015 -29.37 -44.02 -27.72
C GLU A 1015 -27.93 -44.29 -28.16
N SER A 1016 -27.83 -45.47 -28.77
CA SER A 1016 -26.77 -45.98 -29.62
C SER A 1016 -26.25 -44.97 -30.64
N ASN A 1017 -24.92 -44.90 -30.78
CA ASN A 1017 -24.34 -44.70 -32.10
C ASN A 1017 -23.07 -45.52 -32.34
N SER A 1018 -23.04 -46.06 -33.54
CA SER A 1018 -22.13 -47.00 -34.22
C SER A 1018 -20.64 -46.97 -33.86
N GLN A 1019 -20.11 -48.15 -33.54
CA GLN A 1019 -18.69 -48.51 -33.69
C GLN A 1019 -18.35 -48.75 -35.17
N PRO A 1020 -17.17 -48.34 -35.65
CA PRO A 1020 -16.49 -49.02 -36.73
C PRO A 1020 -15.40 -49.96 -36.17
N SER A 1021 -15.46 -51.20 -36.64
CA SER A 1021 -14.46 -52.24 -36.49
C SER A 1021 -13.12 -51.85 -37.13
N SER A 1022 -12.05 -51.80 -36.34
CA SER A 1022 -10.67 -51.79 -36.84
C SER A 1022 -9.92 -53.03 -36.35
N LEU A 1023 -9.58 -53.89 -37.30
CA LEU A 1023 -8.68 -55.03 -37.18
C LEU A 1023 -7.32 -54.55 -36.65
N SER A 1024 -6.88 -55.11 -35.52
CA SER A 1024 -5.53 -54.92 -35.00
C SER A 1024 -4.55 -55.84 -35.75
N ALA A 1025 -3.74 -55.25 -36.63
CA ALA A 1025 -2.47 -55.86 -37.02
C ALA A 1025 -1.40 -55.34 -36.05
N GLY A 1026 -0.73 -56.25 -35.36
CA GLY A 1026 0.41 -55.94 -34.51
C GLY A 1026 1.63 -55.58 -35.35
N MET A 1027 2.44 -54.66 -34.84
CA MET A 1027 3.82 -54.50 -35.28
C MET A 1027 4.64 -53.89 -34.16
N ASP A 1028 5.84 -54.44 -34.05
CA ASP A 1028 6.78 -54.40 -32.93
C ASP A 1028 7.40 -53.02 -32.66
N ASP A 1029 7.73 -52.83 -31.38
CA ASP A 1029 8.64 -51.83 -30.84
C ASP A 1029 10.06 -52.00 -31.43
N VAL A 1030 10.63 -50.94 -32.02
CA VAL A 1030 12.08 -50.66 -32.01
C VAL A 1030 12.30 -49.14 -32.10
N ASP A 1031 12.90 -48.60 -31.02
CA ASP A 1031 13.55 -47.30 -30.77
C ASP A 1031 12.88 -45.96 -31.18
#